data_AF-A0A067Q387-F1
#
_entry.id   AF-A0A067Q387-F1
#
_cell.length_a   1.000
_cell.length_b   1.000
_cell.length_c   1.000
_cell.angle_alpha   90.00
_cell.angle_beta   90.00
_cell.angle_gamma   90.00
#
_symmetry.space_group_name_H-M   'P 1'
#
loop_
_entity.id
_entity.type
_entity.pdbx_description
1 polymer ?
#
loop_
_entity_poly.entity_id
_entity_poly.type
_entity_poly.pdbx_seq_one_letter_code
_entity_poly.pdbx_strand_id
1 'polypeptide(L)'
;MLDHCSISHKGGVVLWSRSFTPAASHLATSPASPVNSLIREALIEGRTTEEKFEKDGYAVKWTFVNDLELIFVVAYQRILQLTYVDDLLAALKTLFVKLFEPLLATFVASLHALSSGKLSISSGFGGDTPNSWNFAKALESWDNVFNKLLRSFEEKAAQERKSRLRPMAPRVVADEPSTPPSEDQDTAPSQSASETVDEQQISRNVQALKNRLRGRGGKRLGRGSGRPESVHGSYSLPGSDSDTPSKSKRKKNTKEQRKWGESAPTESDMAALDFSSDKPSANGDDAHDLDIQALVDKASLGTRTQDGMYEVKDWEFGKGGGNDSTDDVISRALNTSNSKSTPAASTGSLGALGSLFARLTGSKVLTEEDLQPVLEGMKQHLMKKNVAKEIADKVCEGVGEGLVGKKIGGLQTINAAVRLALSNSLTRILTPKTSTDLLLSIRTKLNSPLPSTQQRLPYSITFVGVNGVGKSTNLSKVAFWLIQNGLRVLIAACDTFRSGAVEQLRVHVRNLSMLGMNGAADSKGRVELFERGYGKDAAGIAREAISYAKDNDFDVVLIDTAGRMQDNEPLMRALAKLVAVNNPDKILFVGEALVGNEAVDQLTKFDRALRDFSSASGGAGKGRGIDGMLVTKWDTVDDKVGAALSMTYVTGQPIVFVGTGQTYTDLRQLRVANVVQAILSD
;
A
#
# COMPACT_ATOMS: atom_id res chain seq x y z
N MET A 1 29.97 -12.76 17.93
CA MET A 1 29.24 -13.58 18.91
C MET A 1 27.76 -13.27 18.77
N LEU A 2 26.92 -14.26 19.01
CA LEU A 2 25.46 -14.09 19.06
C LEU A 2 25.04 -13.38 20.34
N ASP A 3 24.01 -12.54 20.26
CA ASP A 3 23.49 -11.83 21.44
C ASP A 3 22.26 -12.53 22.01
N HIS A 4 21.35 -13.01 21.14
CA HIS A 4 20.11 -13.66 21.55
C HIS A 4 19.63 -14.71 20.54
N CYS A 5 19.00 -15.77 21.04
CA CYS A 5 18.29 -16.77 20.24
C CYS A 5 16.98 -17.17 20.93
N SER A 6 15.90 -17.32 20.16
CA SER A 6 14.60 -17.72 20.69
C SER A 6 13.84 -18.64 19.74
N ILE A 7 13.04 -19.53 20.31
CA ILE A 7 12.09 -20.40 19.63
C ILE A 7 10.71 -20.09 20.20
N SER A 8 9.78 -19.69 19.34
CA SER A 8 8.43 -19.28 19.74
C SER A 8 7.38 -19.82 18.77
N HIS A 9 6.17 -20.03 19.25
CA HIS A 9 5.01 -20.34 18.43
C HIS A 9 4.40 -19.05 17.83
N LYS A 10 3.81 -19.11 16.62
CA LYS A 10 3.15 -17.97 15.97
C LYS A 10 2.04 -17.33 16.81
N GLY A 11 1.44 -18.12 17.71
CA GLY A 11 0.47 -17.64 18.72
C GLY A 11 1.07 -16.83 19.89
N GLY A 12 2.36 -16.48 19.85
CA GLY A 12 3.01 -15.62 20.85
C GLY A 12 3.59 -16.33 22.07
N VAL A 13 3.54 -17.68 22.11
CA VAL A 13 4.13 -18.46 23.20
C VAL A 13 5.61 -18.68 22.95
N VAL A 14 6.47 -18.22 23.86
CA VAL A 14 7.92 -18.50 23.80
C VAL A 14 8.17 -19.89 24.38
N LEU A 15 8.70 -20.79 23.56
CA LEU A 15 9.03 -22.17 23.98
C LEU A 15 10.40 -22.22 24.65
N TRP A 16 11.38 -21.53 24.07
CA TRP A 16 12.73 -21.45 24.59
C TRP A 16 13.38 -20.12 24.18
N SER A 17 14.22 -19.57 25.04
CA SER A 17 14.97 -18.35 24.74
C SER A 17 16.28 -18.32 25.51
N ARG A 18 17.32 -17.78 24.88
CA ARG A 18 18.64 -17.65 25.48
C ARG A 18 19.34 -16.37 25.05
N SER A 19 19.83 -15.63 26.03
CA SER A 19 20.67 -14.45 25.84
C SER A 19 22.09 -14.72 26.31
N PHE A 20 23.07 -14.21 25.58
CA PHE A 20 24.50 -14.43 25.86
C PHE A 20 25.18 -13.24 26.53
N THR A 21 24.50 -12.09 26.59
CA THR A 21 24.96 -10.91 27.32
C THR A 21 23.88 -10.42 28.28
N PRO A 22 24.26 -9.86 29.45
CA PRO A 22 23.30 -9.25 30.38
C PRO A 22 22.47 -8.14 29.69
N ALA A 23 23.12 -7.32 28.85
CA ALA A 23 22.45 -6.30 28.06
C ALA A 23 21.38 -6.89 27.12
N ALA A 24 21.69 -7.98 26.40
CA ALA A 24 20.72 -8.65 25.54
C ALA A 24 19.58 -9.31 26.32
N SER A 25 19.81 -9.80 27.55
CA SER A 25 18.75 -10.37 28.39
C SER A 25 17.71 -9.34 28.82
N HIS A 26 18.15 -8.15 29.23
CA HIS A 26 17.26 -7.02 29.55
C HIS A 26 16.57 -6.47 28.30
N LEU A 27 17.27 -6.43 27.17
CA LEU A 27 16.70 -5.95 25.92
C LEU A 27 15.63 -6.91 25.37
N ALA A 28 15.83 -8.23 25.49
CA ALA A 28 14.89 -9.25 25.00
C ALA A 28 13.52 -9.18 25.71
N THR A 29 13.51 -8.82 26.99
CA THR A 29 12.28 -8.65 27.80
C THR A 29 11.67 -7.25 27.66
N SER A 30 12.39 -6.31 27.07
CA SER A 30 11.90 -4.95 26.82
C SER A 30 10.96 -4.88 25.62
N PRO A 31 9.96 -3.97 25.62
CA PRO A 31 9.19 -3.66 24.41
C PRO A 31 10.07 -3.15 23.25
N ALA A 32 11.26 -2.62 23.53
CA ALA A 32 12.25 -2.21 22.54
C ALA A 32 13.14 -3.37 22.01
N SER A 33 12.82 -4.62 22.35
CA SER A 33 13.55 -5.79 21.85
C SER A 33 13.59 -5.81 20.31
N PRO A 34 14.76 -6.07 19.69
CA PRO A 34 14.87 -6.32 18.25
C PRO A 34 13.96 -7.46 17.79
N VAL A 35 13.74 -8.49 18.61
CA VAL A 35 12.83 -9.60 18.33
C VAL A 35 11.37 -9.16 18.38
N ASN A 36 10.99 -8.34 19.37
CA ASN A 36 9.62 -7.79 19.44
C ASN A 36 9.35 -6.80 18.30
N SER A 37 10.38 -6.06 17.87
CA SER A 37 10.30 -5.21 16.68
C SER A 37 10.14 -6.03 15.41
N LEU A 38 10.93 -7.09 15.23
CA LEU A 38 10.76 -8.06 14.14
C LEU A 38 9.32 -8.62 14.13
N ILE A 39 8.80 -9.02 15.28
CA ILE A 39 7.44 -9.56 15.37
C ILE A 39 6.40 -8.53 14.91
N ARG A 40 6.49 -7.28 15.40
CA ARG A 40 5.53 -6.21 15.09
C ARG A 40 5.61 -5.69 13.64
N GLU A 41 6.82 -5.56 13.12
CA GLU A 41 7.13 -4.84 11.88
C GLU A 41 7.38 -5.78 10.69
N ALA A 42 7.71 -7.06 10.91
CA ALA A 42 7.98 -8.00 9.81
C ALA A 42 7.09 -9.26 9.86
N LEU A 43 7.03 -9.95 11.00
CA LEU A 43 6.36 -11.27 11.09
C LEU A 43 4.83 -11.16 11.12
N ILE A 44 4.27 -10.20 11.86
CA ILE A 44 2.82 -9.93 11.85
C ILE A 44 2.40 -9.34 10.50
N GLU A 45 3.29 -8.61 9.83
CA GLU A 45 2.98 -7.98 8.54
C GLU A 45 2.93 -8.99 7.40
N GLY A 46 3.80 -10.01 7.42
CA GLY A 46 3.99 -10.94 6.29
C GLY A 46 4.28 -10.21 4.97
N ARG A 47 4.95 -9.06 5.08
CA ARG A 47 5.33 -8.17 3.97
C ARG A 47 6.79 -8.30 3.56
N THR A 48 7.54 -9.15 4.26
CA THR A 48 8.96 -9.39 3.99
C THR A 48 9.16 -10.84 3.62
N THR A 49 9.55 -11.08 2.37
CA THR A 49 10.14 -12.34 1.89
C THR A 49 11.63 -12.44 2.27
N GLU A 50 12.21 -11.35 2.79
CA GLU A 50 13.59 -11.31 3.23
C GLU A 50 13.74 -11.92 4.63
N GLU A 51 14.61 -12.93 4.80
CA GLU A 51 14.93 -13.57 6.09
C GLU A 51 15.88 -12.73 6.98
N LYS A 52 15.95 -11.42 6.75
CA LYS A 52 16.86 -10.49 7.46
C LYS A 52 16.15 -9.18 7.80
N PHE A 53 16.31 -8.74 9.05
CA PHE A 53 15.76 -7.50 9.57
C PHE A 53 16.85 -6.73 10.32
N GLU A 54 16.98 -5.43 10.04
CA GLU A 54 17.99 -4.58 10.68
C GLU A 54 17.32 -3.46 11.45
N LYS A 55 17.63 -3.34 12.75
CA LYS A 55 17.11 -2.26 13.60
C LYS A 55 18.03 -1.98 14.79
N ASP A 56 18.22 -0.70 15.10
CA ASP A 56 19.00 -0.22 16.26
C ASP A 56 20.41 -0.83 16.34
N GLY A 57 21.06 -1.05 15.19
CA GLY A 57 22.40 -1.62 15.12
C GLY A 57 22.46 -3.15 15.29
N TYR A 58 21.32 -3.83 15.42
CA TYR A 58 21.20 -5.28 15.42
C TYR A 58 20.75 -5.80 14.04
N ALA A 59 21.27 -6.97 13.68
CA ALA A 59 20.75 -7.80 12.60
C ALA A 59 19.99 -8.98 13.23
N VAL A 60 18.79 -9.23 12.74
CA VAL A 60 17.92 -10.32 13.17
C VAL A 60 17.62 -11.20 11.97
N LYS A 61 17.79 -12.52 12.12
CA LYS A 61 17.46 -13.53 11.13
C LYS A 61 16.51 -14.56 11.72
N TRP A 62 15.68 -15.17 10.89
CA TRP A 62 14.70 -16.16 11.35
C TRP A 62 14.42 -17.26 10.33
N THR A 63 13.85 -18.36 10.79
CA THR A 63 13.29 -19.42 9.94
C THR A 63 12.01 -20.00 10.54
N PHE A 64 11.18 -20.65 9.73
CA PHE A 64 9.89 -21.19 10.12
C PHE A 64 9.80 -22.71 10.01
N VAL A 65 8.95 -23.28 10.86
CA VAL A 65 8.41 -24.63 10.72
C VAL A 65 6.89 -24.49 10.65
N ASN A 66 6.34 -24.51 9.44
CA ASN A 66 4.97 -24.05 9.18
C ASN A 66 3.89 -25.04 9.61
N ASP A 67 4.17 -26.34 9.60
CA ASP A 67 3.28 -27.39 10.08
C ASP A 67 3.04 -27.34 11.59
N LEU A 68 4.07 -26.96 12.36
CA LEU A 68 4.01 -26.77 13.81
C LEU A 68 3.87 -25.29 14.23
N GLU A 69 3.78 -24.39 13.25
CA GLU A 69 3.69 -22.93 13.44
C GLU A 69 4.77 -22.34 14.37
N LEU A 70 6.01 -22.85 14.25
CA LEU A 70 7.15 -22.39 15.03
C LEU A 70 7.99 -21.35 14.27
N ILE A 71 8.59 -20.45 15.04
CA ILE A 71 9.49 -19.39 14.61
C ILE A 71 10.80 -19.54 15.38
N PHE A 72 11.91 -19.62 14.65
CA PHE A 72 13.27 -19.65 15.19
C PHE A 72 13.91 -18.31 14.87
N VAL A 73 14.39 -17.58 15.87
CA VAL A 73 14.94 -16.23 15.71
C VAL A 73 16.34 -16.17 16.32
N VAL A 74 17.26 -15.50 15.62
CA VAL A 74 18.62 -15.21 16.06
C VAL A 74 18.90 -13.72 15.87
N ALA A 75 19.40 -13.06 16.92
CA ALA A 75 19.77 -11.65 16.90
C ALA A 75 21.25 -11.46 17.29
N TYR A 76 21.94 -10.58 16.57
CA TYR A 76 23.35 -10.26 16.76
C TYR A 76 23.67 -8.83 16.32
N GLN A 77 24.74 -8.23 16.84
CA GLN A 77 25.18 -6.90 16.39
C GLN A 77 25.49 -6.87 14.89
N ARG A 78 24.96 -5.89 14.16
CA ARG A 78 25.10 -5.77 12.71
C ARG A 78 26.56 -5.67 12.25
N ILE A 79 27.43 -5.07 13.07
CA ILE A 79 28.87 -4.96 12.78
C ILE A 79 29.54 -6.33 12.67
N LEU A 80 28.94 -7.37 13.25
CA LEU A 80 29.42 -8.74 13.19
C LEU A 80 28.80 -9.43 11.96
N GLN A 81 29.56 -9.56 10.88
CA GLN A 81 29.18 -10.41 9.75
C GLN A 81 29.37 -11.89 10.14
N LEU A 82 28.33 -12.47 10.75
CA LEU A 82 28.30 -13.89 11.13
C LEU A 82 27.73 -14.71 9.97
N THR A 83 28.61 -15.39 9.22
CA THR A 83 28.25 -16.19 8.04
C THR A 83 27.59 -17.52 8.39
N TYR A 84 27.74 -18.00 9.62
CA TYR A 84 27.24 -19.31 10.07
C TYR A 84 25.78 -19.29 10.56
N VAL A 85 25.13 -18.12 10.61
CA VAL A 85 23.81 -17.97 11.23
C VAL A 85 22.72 -18.73 10.46
N ASP A 86 22.82 -18.79 9.13
CA ASP A 86 21.82 -19.47 8.28
C ASP A 86 21.90 -21.00 8.48
N ASP A 87 23.12 -21.55 8.46
CA ASP A 87 23.37 -22.96 8.75
C ASP A 87 22.96 -23.33 10.18
N LEU A 88 23.21 -22.43 11.14
CA LEU A 88 22.78 -22.58 12.52
C LEU A 88 21.26 -22.66 12.62
N LEU A 89 20.52 -21.72 12.01
CA LEU A 89 19.05 -21.72 12.01
C LEU A 89 18.49 -23.01 11.38
N ALA A 90 19.07 -23.46 10.26
CA ALA A 90 18.68 -24.71 9.62
C ALA A 90 18.90 -25.92 10.54
N ALA A 91 20.06 -26.02 11.19
CA ALA A 91 20.37 -27.12 12.09
C ALA A 91 19.51 -27.09 13.37
N LEU A 92 19.23 -25.90 13.92
CA LEU A 92 18.33 -25.72 15.06
C LEU A 92 16.93 -26.23 14.73
N LYS A 93 16.40 -25.83 13.57
CA LYS A 93 15.10 -26.30 13.07
C LYS A 93 15.04 -27.82 12.99
N THR A 94 16.00 -28.47 12.34
CA THR A 94 15.98 -29.93 12.15
C THR A 94 16.09 -30.68 13.47
N LEU A 95 17.01 -30.26 14.35
CA LEU A 95 17.26 -30.98 15.60
C LEU A 95 16.18 -30.75 16.64
N PHE A 96 15.66 -29.53 16.77
CA PHE A 96 14.61 -29.22 17.73
C PHE A 96 13.34 -30.01 17.43
N VAL A 97 12.90 -30.01 16.16
CA VAL A 97 11.72 -30.76 15.72
C VAL A 97 11.92 -32.25 15.95
N LYS A 98 13.08 -32.80 15.60
CA LYS A 98 13.37 -34.23 15.76
C LYS A 98 13.42 -34.69 17.23
N LEU A 99 13.95 -33.85 18.14
CA LEU A 99 14.08 -34.21 19.55
C LEU A 99 12.76 -34.10 20.31
N PHE A 100 11.91 -33.13 19.95
CA PHE A 100 10.70 -32.80 20.69
C PHE A 100 9.40 -33.06 19.92
N GLU A 101 9.43 -33.85 18.84
CA GLU A 101 8.27 -34.15 17.99
C GLU A 101 7.00 -34.55 18.78
N PRO A 102 7.05 -35.48 19.76
CA PRO A 102 5.85 -35.90 20.49
C PRO A 102 5.25 -34.77 21.35
N LEU A 103 6.12 -33.95 21.95
CA LEU A 103 5.73 -32.83 22.79
C LEU A 103 5.12 -31.72 21.94
N LEU A 104 5.75 -31.38 20.80
CA LEU A 104 5.27 -30.35 19.88
C LEU A 104 3.93 -30.75 19.25
N ALA A 105 3.76 -32.01 18.86
CA ALA A 105 2.48 -32.50 18.33
C ALA A 105 1.34 -32.38 19.37
N THR A 106 1.60 -32.74 20.62
CA THR A 106 0.61 -32.63 21.71
C THR A 106 0.28 -31.17 22.03
N PHE A 107 1.30 -30.31 22.06
CA PHE A 107 1.15 -28.87 22.28
C PHE A 107 0.30 -28.20 21.19
N VAL A 108 0.64 -28.43 19.92
CA VAL A 108 -0.09 -27.87 18.77
C VAL A 108 -1.54 -28.39 18.75
N ALA A 109 -1.77 -29.68 19.04
CA ALA A 109 -3.11 -30.24 19.16
C ALA A 109 -3.93 -29.56 20.28
N SER A 110 -3.32 -29.29 21.44
CA SER A 110 -3.98 -28.59 22.54
C SER A 110 -4.36 -27.14 22.18
N LEU A 111 -3.49 -26.43 21.46
CA LEU A 111 -3.75 -25.07 20.99
C LEU A 111 -4.88 -25.04 19.95
N HIS A 112 -4.90 -25.97 19.00
CA HIS A 112 -6.01 -26.07 18.04
C HIS A 112 -7.33 -26.45 18.70
N ALA A 113 -7.32 -27.27 19.76
CA ALA A 113 -8.52 -27.60 20.52
C ALA A 113 -9.10 -26.38 21.27
N LEU A 114 -8.23 -25.53 21.81
CA LEU A 114 -8.58 -24.23 22.41
C LEU A 114 -9.14 -23.26 21.36
N SER A 115 -8.48 -23.14 20.21
CA SER A 115 -8.90 -22.24 19.12
C SER A 115 -10.21 -22.65 18.44
N SER A 116 -10.59 -23.94 18.48
CA SER A 116 -11.81 -24.47 17.85
C SER A 116 -13.04 -24.44 18.77
N GLY A 117 -12.94 -23.83 19.96
CA GLY A 117 -14.05 -23.67 20.89
C GLY A 117 -14.54 -24.98 21.53
N LYS A 118 -13.81 -26.09 21.37
CA LYS A 118 -14.16 -27.40 21.95
C LYS A 118 -13.84 -27.50 23.46
N LEU A 119 -13.06 -26.56 24.00
CA LEU A 119 -12.90 -26.37 25.43
C LEU A 119 -13.51 -25.03 25.85
N SER A 120 -14.53 -25.08 26.71
CA SER A 120 -15.03 -23.92 27.44
C SER A 120 -14.09 -23.63 28.63
N ILE A 121 -13.46 -22.46 28.63
CA ILE A 121 -12.81 -21.93 29.84
C ILE A 121 -13.93 -21.32 30.68
N SER A 122 -14.37 -22.02 31.72
CA SER A 122 -15.16 -21.41 32.78
C SER A 122 -14.26 -20.42 33.53
N SER A 123 -14.71 -19.17 33.61
CA SER A 123 -14.08 -18.10 34.35
C SER A 123 -14.21 -18.36 35.86
N GLY A 124 -13.18 -18.97 36.45
CA GLY A 124 -12.99 -19.09 37.89
C GLY A 124 -11.58 -18.66 38.27
N PHE A 125 -11.45 -17.46 38.86
CA PHE A 125 -10.24 -17.07 39.59
C PHE A 125 -10.11 -17.98 40.83
N GLY A 126 -9.17 -18.92 40.79
CA GLY A 126 -8.75 -19.73 41.95
C GLY A 126 -8.91 -21.24 41.76
N GLY A 127 -7.78 -21.94 41.65
CA GLY A 127 -7.69 -23.40 41.69
C GLY A 127 -7.22 -24.03 40.37
N ASP A 128 -5.96 -24.50 40.35
CA ASP A 128 -5.31 -25.40 39.38
C ASP A 128 -5.84 -25.41 37.94
N THR A 129 -5.21 -24.59 37.08
CA THR A 129 -5.30 -24.71 35.62
C THR A 129 -4.72 -26.05 35.16
N PRO A 130 -5.46 -26.94 34.47
CA PRO A 130 -4.97 -28.28 34.11
C PRO A 130 -3.90 -28.36 33.01
N ASN A 131 -3.32 -27.25 32.55
CA ASN A 131 -2.35 -27.24 31.44
C ASN A 131 -1.36 -26.06 31.52
N SER A 132 -0.66 -25.89 32.64
CA SER A 132 0.54 -25.05 32.65
C SER A 132 1.70 -25.84 32.02
N TRP A 133 1.92 -25.66 30.71
CA TRP A 133 3.07 -26.24 30.02
C TRP A 133 4.37 -25.69 30.62
N ASN A 134 5.13 -26.53 31.34
CA ASN A 134 6.44 -26.16 31.87
C ASN A 134 7.54 -26.49 30.85
N PHE A 135 7.69 -25.62 29.85
CA PHE A 135 8.70 -25.80 28.79
C PHE A 135 10.13 -25.75 29.32
N ALA A 136 10.39 -25.01 30.41
CA ALA A 136 11.72 -24.94 31.01
C ALA A 136 12.20 -26.32 31.48
N LYS A 137 11.31 -27.10 32.11
CA LYS A 137 11.60 -28.47 32.51
C LYS A 137 11.60 -29.44 31.32
N ALA A 138 10.67 -29.27 30.39
CA ALA A 138 10.54 -30.17 29.25
C ALA A 138 11.68 -30.06 28.23
N LEU A 139 12.33 -28.89 28.16
CA LEU A 139 13.44 -28.58 27.24
C LEU A 139 14.79 -28.46 27.96
N GLU A 140 14.93 -28.97 29.19
CA GLU A 140 16.17 -28.85 29.99
C GLU A 140 17.40 -29.44 29.28
N SER A 141 17.20 -30.50 28.47
CA SER A 141 18.26 -31.11 27.66
C SER A 141 18.67 -30.27 26.43
N TRP A 142 17.82 -29.34 25.99
CA TRP A 142 18.03 -28.55 24.79
C TRP A 142 19.21 -27.58 24.92
N ASP A 143 19.41 -26.98 26.10
CA ASP A 143 20.51 -26.02 26.32
C ASP A 143 21.89 -26.64 26.06
N ASN A 144 22.06 -27.91 26.43
CA ASN A 144 23.31 -28.65 26.21
C ASN A 144 23.53 -28.96 24.73
N VAL A 145 22.47 -29.35 24.01
CA VAL A 145 22.51 -29.62 22.56
C VAL A 145 22.81 -28.33 21.79
N PHE A 146 22.08 -27.26 22.11
CA PHE A 146 22.25 -25.93 21.53
C PHE A 146 23.68 -25.40 21.73
N ASN A 147 24.23 -25.53 22.95
CA ASN A 147 25.61 -25.12 23.24
C ASN A 147 26.66 -25.83 22.39
N LYS A 148 26.55 -27.16 22.26
CA LYS A 148 27.47 -27.96 21.45
C LYS A 148 27.39 -27.56 19.98
N LEU A 149 26.17 -27.33 19.50
CA LEU A 149 25.92 -26.97 18.12
C LEU A 149 26.47 -25.58 17.80
N LEU A 150 26.15 -24.57 18.62
CA LEU A 150 26.69 -23.22 18.45
C LEU A 150 28.22 -23.22 18.45
N ARG A 151 28.84 -23.93 19.39
CA ARG A 151 30.30 -24.03 19.48
C ARG A 151 30.91 -24.66 18.23
N SER A 152 30.29 -25.71 17.68
CA SER A 152 30.77 -26.35 16.44
C SER A 152 30.76 -25.39 15.24
N PHE A 153 29.73 -24.56 15.12
CA PHE A 153 29.63 -23.56 14.05
C PHE A 153 30.58 -22.39 14.25
N GLU A 154 30.77 -21.94 15.49
CA GLU A 154 31.77 -20.90 15.82
C GLU A 154 33.20 -21.39 15.55
N GLU A 155 33.52 -22.64 15.89
CA GLU A 155 34.82 -23.26 15.61
C GLU A 155 35.06 -23.43 14.10
N LYS A 156 34.05 -23.88 13.35
CA LYS A 156 34.10 -23.99 11.88
C LYS A 156 34.32 -22.62 11.23
N ALA A 157 33.56 -21.61 11.63
CA ALA A 157 33.71 -20.24 11.13
C ALA A 157 35.09 -19.64 11.49
N ALA A 158 35.62 -19.95 12.67
CA ALA A 158 36.96 -19.54 13.07
C ALA A 158 38.07 -20.23 12.24
N GLN A 159 37.89 -21.51 11.90
CA GLN A 159 38.80 -22.25 11.00
C GLN A 159 38.77 -21.68 9.58
N GLU A 160 37.60 -21.35 9.04
CA GLU A 160 37.48 -20.71 7.72
C GLU A 160 38.11 -19.31 7.69
N ARG A 161 37.98 -18.53 8.76
CA ARG A 161 38.71 -17.26 8.89
C ARG A 161 40.22 -17.47 8.93
N LYS A 162 40.70 -18.49 9.65
CA LYS A 162 42.13 -18.81 9.73
C LYS A 162 42.70 -19.35 8.41
N SER A 163 41.93 -20.13 7.65
CA SER A 163 42.37 -20.64 6.35
C SER A 163 42.48 -19.55 5.29
N ARG A 164 41.59 -18.54 5.33
CA ARG A 164 41.68 -17.33 4.50
C ARG A 164 42.88 -16.42 4.85
N LEU A 165 43.48 -16.59 6.02
CA LEU A 165 44.57 -15.75 6.53
C LEU A 165 45.96 -16.44 6.51
N ARG A 166 46.09 -17.69 6.03
CA ARG A 166 47.40 -18.36 5.91
C ARG A 166 48.18 -17.90 4.65
N PRO A 167 49.44 -17.46 4.76
CA PRO A 167 50.31 -17.27 3.60
C PRO A 167 50.71 -18.64 3.01
N MET A 168 50.74 -18.77 1.68
CA MET A 168 51.32 -19.93 0.99
C MET A 168 52.83 -20.04 1.33
N ALA A 169 53.27 -21.21 1.79
CA ALA A 169 54.68 -21.49 2.06
C ALA A 169 55.48 -21.71 0.75
N PRO A 170 56.77 -21.36 0.70
CA PRO A 170 57.57 -21.48 -0.52
C PRO A 170 58.06 -22.93 -0.75
N ARG A 171 57.93 -23.43 -1.99
CA ARG A 171 58.49 -24.72 -2.41
C ARG A 171 60.00 -24.60 -2.67
N VAL A 172 60.76 -25.56 -2.15
CA VAL A 172 62.19 -25.78 -2.40
C VAL A 172 62.40 -26.34 -3.81
N VAL A 173 63.36 -25.78 -4.55
CA VAL A 173 63.76 -26.20 -5.90
C VAL A 173 64.93 -27.18 -5.80
N ALA A 174 64.83 -28.32 -6.49
CA ALA A 174 65.96 -29.18 -6.85
C ALA A 174 65.76 -29.66 -8.30
N ASP A 175 66.83 -29.58 -9.09
CA ASP A 175 66.93 -29.77 -10.55
C ASP A 175 66.66 -31.19 -11.06
N GLU A 176 66.03 -31.30 -12.25
CA GLU A 176 66.48 -32.11 -13.39
C GLU A 176 65.64 -31.82 -14.67
N PRO A 177 66.12 -32.16 -15.90
CA PRO A 177 65.84 -31.37 -17.10
C PRO A 177 64.78 -31.92 -18.08
N SER A 178 64.32 -31.00 -18.92
CA SER A 178 63.81 -31.14 -20.31
C SER A 178 62.37 -31.63 -20.58
N THR A 179 61.51 -30.70 -21.02
CA THR A 179 60.79 -30.77 -22.32
C THR A 179 60.12 -29.41 -22.65
N PRO A 180 60.11 -28.93 -23.91
CA PRO A 180 59.55 -27.63 -24.31
C PRO A 180 58.22 -27.79 -25.09
N PRO A 181 57.63 -26.74 -25.69
CA PRO A 181 56.87 -25.68 -25.02
C PRO A 181 55.47 -25.49 -25.65
N SER A 182 54.57 -24.76 -24.99
CA SER A 182 53.51 -24.05 -25.72
C SER A 182 52.94 -22.89 -24.90
N GLU A 183 53.30 -21.69 -25.36
CA GLU A 183 52.51 -20.45 -25.42
C GLU A 183 52.12 -19.77 -24.08
N ASP A 184 53.00 -18.85 -23.67
CA ASP A 184 52.76 -17.40 -23.56
C ASP A 184 51.31 -16.92 -23.32
N GLN A 185 51.01 -15.99 -22.41
CA GLN A 185 51.80 -15.23 -21.45
C GLN A 185 50.82 -14.56 -20.48
N ASP A 186 51.27 -14.45 -19.22
CA ASP A 186 50.62 -13.84 -18.07
C ASP A 186 50.13 -12.40 -18.26
N THR A 187 49.07 -12.07 -17.52
CA THR A 187 48.76 -10.71 -17.08
C THR A 187 48.84 -10.66 -15.55
N ALA A 188 49.88 -10.02 -15.01
CA ALA A 188 49.86 -9.38 -13.69
C ALA A 188 51.05 -8.40 -13.56
N PRO A 189 51.12 -7.52 -12.53
CA PRO A 189 50.92 -6.08 -12.69
C PRO A 189 52.11 -5.27 -12.14
N SER A 190 52.12 -3.94 -12.31
CA SER A 190 52.90 -3.09 -11.39
C SER A 190 52.32 -1.70 -11.23
N GLN A 191 52.68 -1.13 -10.08
CA GLN A 191 52.00 -0.07 -9.35
C GLN A 191 52.29 1.35 -9.88
N SER A 192 51.42 2.24 -9.42
CA SER A 192 51.43 3.69 -9.50
C SER A 192 52.78 4.39 -9.44
N ALA A 193 53.03 5.23 -10.44
CA ALA A 193 53.75 6.48 -10.32
C ALA A 193 52.88 7.60 -10.88
N SER A 194 52.83 8.72 -10.17
CA SER A 194 52.12 9.94 -10.55
C SER A 194 52.80 10.61 -11.75
N GLU A 195 52.11 10.69 -12.88
CA GLU A 195 52.45 11.61 -13.97
C GLU A 195 51.21 12.42 -14.38
N THR A 196 51.46 13.71 -14.56
CA THR A 196 50.51 14.78 -14.90
C THR A 196 49.73 14.47 -16.17
N VAL A 197 48.40 14.50 -16.09
CA VAL A 197 47.53 14.35 -17.26
C VAL A 197 47.58 15.63 -18.09
N ASP A 198 48.08 15.50 -19.31
CA ASP A 198 48.34 16.59 -20.24
C ASP A 198 47.02 17.18 -20.79
N GLU A 199 46.77 18.48 -20.55
CA GLU A 199 45.57 19.22 -20.97
C GLU A 199 45.34 19.18 -22.51
N GLN A 200 46.39 18.87 -23.26
CA GLN A 200 46.36 18.72 -24.72
C GLN A 200 45.64 17.45 -25.19
N GLN A 201 45.55 16.42 -24.34
CA GLN A 201 44.92 15.14 -24.69
C GLN A 201 43.40 15.19 -24.47
N ILE A 202 42.94 15.94 -23.48
CA ILE A 202 41.52 16.21 -23.23
C ILE A 202 40.95 17.10 -24.35
N SER A 203 41.70 18.12 -24.79
CA SER A 203 41.27 19.02 -25.87
C SER A 203 41.16 18.33 -27.23
N ARG A 204 42.05 17.38 -27.57
CA ARG A 204 41.91 16.55 -28.78
C ARG A 204 40.69 15.64 -28.76
N ASN A 205 40.40 15.00 -27.62
CA ASN A 205 39.26 14.09 -27.50
C ASN A 205 37.92 14.83 -27.56
N VAL A 206 37.85 16.05 -27.02
CA VAL A 206 36.68 16.93 -27.13
C VAL A 206 36.50 17.44 -28.57
N GLN A 207 37.58 17.77 -29.30
CA GLN A 207 37.50 18.17 -30.72
C GLN A 207 37.07 17.01 -31.64
N ALA A 208 37.52 15.78 -31.37
CA ALA A 208 37.11 14.60 -32.12
C ALA A 208 35.61 14.28 -31.95
N LEU A 209 35.06 14.50 -30.75
CA LEU A 209 33.62 14.34 -30.48
C LEU A 209 32.78 15.44 -31.17
N LYS A 210 33.29 16.68 -31.18
CA LYS A 210 32.64 17.84 -31.81
C LYS A 210 32.60 17.74 -33.35
N ASN A 211 33.60 17.08 -33.95
CA ASN A 211 33.64 16.82 -35.38
C ASN A 211 32.71 15.68 -35.82
N ARG A 212 32.38 14.72 -34.94
CA ARG A 212 31.37 13.68 -35.22
C ARG A 212 29.93 14.18 -35.15
N LEU A 213 29.64 15.20 -34.35
CA LEU A 213 28.30 15.80 -34.23
C LEU A 213 27.96 16.83 -35.31
N ARG A 214 28.94 17.36 -36.05
CA ARG A 214 28.74 18.35 -37.14
C ARG A 214 28.48 17.75 -38.53
N GLY A 215 28.46 16.42 -38.68
CA GLY A 215 28.38 15.73 -39.97
C GLY A 215 26.99 15.38 -40.51
N ARG A 216 25.88 15.73 -39.83
CA ARG A 216 24.52 15.40 -40.29
C ARG A 216 23.68 16.65 -40.53
N GLY A 217 24.03 17.40 -41.58
CA GLY A 217 23.31 18.58 -42.05
C GLY A 217 23.59 18.82 -43.54
N GLY A 218 22.92 18.04 -44.41
CA GLY A 218 23.05 18.14 -45.86
C GLY A 218 21.95 19.01 -46.50
N LYS A 219 22.40 20.09 -47.14
CA LYS A 219 21.69 21.05 -48.00
C LYS A 219 20.78 20.42 -49.08
N ARG A 220 19.76 21.19 -49.53
CA ARG A 220 19.59 21.51 -50.96
C ARG A 220 18.66 22.71 -51.21
N LEU A 221 19.11 23.61 -52.08
CA LEU A 221 18.40 24.75 -52.68
C LEU A 221 18.10 24.40 -54.15
N GLY A 222 16.93 24.80 -54.66
CA GLY A 222 16.79 25.34 -56.02
C GLY A 222 15.95 24.59 -57.09
N ARG A 223 14.69 25.01 -57.23
CA ARG A 223 13.98 25.46 -58.47
C ARG A 223 13.50 24.43 -59.53
N GLY A 224 12.19 24.46 -59.84
CA GLY A 224 11.66 24.26 -61.21
C GLY A 224 10.37 23.44 -61.40
N SER A 225 9.25 24.15 -61.61
CA SER A 225 8.08 23.84 -62.49
C SER A 225 7.32 22.51 -62.43
N GLY A 226 5.98 22.60 -62.32
CA GLY A 226 5.05 21.62 -62.91
C GLY A 226 3.75 21.38 -62.12
N ARG A 227 2.64 22.01 -62.56
CA ARG A 227 1.25 21.49 -62.39
C ARG A 227 1.15 20.08 -63.04
N PRO A 228 0.16 19.20 -62.72
CA PRO A 228 -1.28 19.53 -62.70
C PRO A 228 -2.15 18.75 -61.68
N GLU A 229 -3.46 18.90 -61.90
CA GLU A 229 -4.68 18.53 -61.16
C GLU A 229 -4.89 17.04 -60.81
N SER A 230 -5.73 16.80 -59.79
CA SER A 230 -6.62 15.62 -59.66
C SER A 230 -7.82 16.05 -58.78
N VAL A 231 -8.99 16.33 -59.35
CA VAL A 231 -10.09 15.45 -59.80
C VAL A 231 -10.83 14.76 -58.64
N HIS A 232 -12.07 15.22 -58.48
CA HIS A 232 -13.16 14.69 -57.66
C HIS A 232 -13.51 13.23 -57.97
N GLY A 233 -13.82 12.46 -56.93
CA GLY A 233 -14.50 11.17 -57.01
C GLY A 233 -15.69 11.11 -56.06
N SER A 234 -16.88 11.33 -56.63
CA SER A 234 -18.21 11.18 -56.03
C SER A 234 -18.60 9.72 -55.86
N TYR A 235 -19.20 9.36 -54.72
CA TYR A 235 -20.08 8.19 -54.64
C TYR A 235 -21.37 8.57 -53.90
N SER A 236 -22.46 8.55 -54.67
CA SER A 236 -23.83 8.72 -54.22
C SER A 236 -24.48 7.34 -54.06
N LEU A 237 -25.30 7.17 -53.02
CA LEU A 237 -26.35 6.15 -52.96
C LEU A 237 -27.65 6.81 -52.48
N PRO A 238 -28.83 6.39 -52.98
CA PRO A 238 -30.07 7.17 -52.88
C PRO A 238 -30.98 6.75 -51.72
N GLY A 239 -31.66 7.77 -51.15
CA GLY A 239 -33.11 7.82 -50.91
C GLY A 239 -33.79 6.78 -50.00
N SER A 240 -34.26 7.26 -48.84
CA SER A 240 -35.53 6.80 -48.26
C SER A 240 -36.20 7.99 -47.54
N ASP A 241 -37.39 8.33 -48.01
CA ASP A 241 -38.23 9.44 -47.57
C ASP A 241 -38.84 9.23 -46.19
N SER A 242 -38.96 10.30 -45.41
CA SER A 242 -40.15 10.56 -44.61
C SER A 242 -40.25 12.05 -44.25
N ASP A 243 -41.18 12.73 -44.93
CA ASP A 243 -41.63 14.09 -44.62
C ASP A 243 -42.49 14.12 -43.35
N THR A 244 -42.27 15.11 -42.48
CA THR A 244 -43.35 15.78 -41.71
C THR A 244 -42.89 17.18 -41.24
N PRO A 245 -43.81 18.17 -41.15
CA PRO A 245 -43.47 19.58 -41.34
C PRO A 245 -43.12 20.37 -40.08
N SER A 246 -42.49 21.52 -40.34
CA SER A 246 -41.86 22.51 -39.47
C SER A 246 -42.61 22.98 -38.21
N LYS A 247 -41.86 23.16 -37.12
CA LYS A 247 -42.05 24.24 -36.13
C LYS A 247 -40.78 25.10 -36.00
N SER A 248 -41.01 26.39 -35.80
CA SER A 248 -40.13 27.56 -35.94
C SER A 248 -38.65 27.44 -35.54
N LYS A 249 -37.77 27.92 -36.44
CA LYS A 249 -36.34 28.15 -36.22
C LYS A 249 -36.12 29.25 -35.17
N ARG A 250 -35.66 28.89 -33.96
CA ARG A 250 -34.82 29.80 -33.15
C ARG A 250 -33.44 29.86 -33.81
N LYS A 251 -32.98 31.07 -34.16
CA LYS A 251 -31.64 31.34 -34.72
C LYS A 251 -30.58 30.71 -33.80
N LYS A 252 -29.93 29.65 -34.24
CA LYS A 252 -28.79 29.05 -33.55
C LYS A 252 -27.61 30.00 -33.76
N ASN A 253 -27.13 30.64 -32.69
CA ASN A 253 -25.89 31.41 -32.75
C ASN A 253 -24.80 30.50 -33.29
N THR A 254 -24.28 30.84 -34.47
CA THR A 254 -23.14 30.18 -35.09
C THR A 254 -21.99 30.29 -34.10
N LYS A 255 -21.54 29.17 -33.53
CA LYS A 255 -20.33 29.17 -32.69
C LYS A 255 -19.17 29.66 -33.57
N GLU A 256 -18.69 30.87 -33.30
CA GLU A 256 -17.45 31.37 -33.89
C GLU A 256 -16.32 30.42 -33.50
N GLN A 257 -15.52 30.02 -34.48
CA GLN A 257 -14.32 29.22 -34.22
C GLN A 257 -13.35 30.02 -33.36
N ARG A 258 -12.91 29.42 -32.25
CA ARG A 258 -11.92 30.02 -31.36
C ARG A 258 -10.61 30.22 -32.12
N LYS A 259 -10.20 31.47 -32.31
CA LYS A 259 -8.86 31.82 -32.82
C LYS A 259 -7.86 31.66 -31.67
N TRP A 260 -6.95 30.70 -31.78
CA TRP A 260 -5.79 30.60 -30.89
C TRP A 260 -4.75 31.62 -31.35
N GLY A 261 -4.75 32.81 -30.77
CA GLY A 261 -3.70 33.81 -30.98
C GLY A 261 -2.52 33.59 -30.03
N GLU A 262 -1.32 34.00 -30.42
CA GLU A 262 -0.11 33.97 -29.57
C GLU A 262 -0.07 35.11 -28.52
N SER A 263 -1.07 35.98 -28.49
CA SER A 263 -1.16 37.09 -27.53
C SER A 263 -1.71 36.63 -26.17
N ALA A 264 -1.10 37.10 -25.09
CA ALA A 264 -1.61 36.88 -23.74
C ALA A 264 -3.07 37.39 -23.61
N PRO A 265 -3.96 36.65 -22.91
CA PRO A 265 -5.35 37.07 -22.72
C PRO A 265 -5.44 38.44 -22.05
N THR A 266 -6.30 39.32 -22.56
CA THR A 266 -6.56 40.61 -21.92
C THR A 266 -7.46 40.44 -20.69
N GLU A 267 -7.46 41.41 -19.78
CA GLU A 267 -8.34 41.40 -18.60
C GLU A 267 -9.82 41.33 -18.98
N SER A 268 -10.22 41.96 -20.10
CA SER A 268 -11.56 41.82 -20.68
C SER A 268 -11.86 40.43 -21.20
N ASP A 269 -10.87 39.72 -21.80
CA ASP A 269 -11.06 38.35 -22.26
C ASP A 269 -11.22 37.40 -21.07
N MET A 270 -10.44 37.62 -20.00
CA MET A 270 -10.55 36.84 -18.77
C MET A 270 -11.91 37.08 -18.09
N ALA A 271 -12.38 38.33 -18.01
CA ALA A 271 -13.68 38.67 -17.44
C ALA A 271 -14.89 38.21 -18.31
N ALA A 272 -14.70 38.04 -19.61
CA ALA A 272 -15.70 37.47 -20.51
C ALA A 272 -15.80 35.94 -20.38
N LEU A 273 -14.71 35.29 -19.95
CA LEU A 273 -14.61 33.84 -19.73
C LEU A 273 -14.77 33.45 -18.25
N ASP A 274 -14.96 34.42 -17.37
CA ASP A 274 -15.25 34.21 -15.96
C ASP A 274 -16.74 33.90 -15.77
N PHE A 275 -17.03 32.61 -15.57
CA PHE A 275 -18.35 32.09 -15.24
C PHE A 275 -18.55 31.89 -13.73
N SER A 276 -17.61 32.37 -12.89
CA SER A 276 -17.68 32.17 -11.44
C SER A 276 -18.60 33.17 -10.73
N SER A 277 -18.87 34.32 -11.35
CA SER A 277 -19.80 35.35 -10.86
C SER A 277 -21.16 35.26 -11.55
N ASP A 278 -22.25 35.25 -10.77
CA ASP A 278 -23.59 35.48 -11.32
C ASP A 278 -23.69 36.94 -11.78
N LYS A 279 -23.63 37.20 -13.09
CA LYS A 279 -23.95 38.54 -13.62
C LYS A 279 -25.47 38.74 -13.49
N PRO A 280 -25.95 39.84 -12.88
CA PRO A 280 -27.37 40.12 -12.85
C PRO A 280 -27.86 40.33 -14.29
N SER A 281 -28.79 39.49 -14.73
CA SER A 281 -29.53 39.71 -15.97
C SER A 281 -30.22 41.08 -15.91
N ALA A 282 -30.14 41.86 -16.99
CA ALA A 282 -30.81 43.15 -17.12
C ALA A 282 -32.35 43.04 -17.16
N ASN A 283 -32.90 41.82 -17.12
CA ASN A 283 -34.32 41.55 -16.91
C ASN A 283 -34.45 40.67 -15.67
N GLY A 284 -35.13 41.20 -14.64
CA GLY A 284 -35.20 40.68 -13.28
C GLY A 284 -35.97 39.37 -13.06
N ASP A 285 -36.03 38.47 -14.03
CA ASP A 285 -36.63 37.15 -13.90
C ASP A 285 -35.76 36.15 -14.67
N ASP A 286 -35.00 35.34 -13.92
CA ASP A 286 -34.25 34.12 -14.29
C ASP A 286 -32.89 34.13 -13.57
N ALA A 287 -32.93 34.09 -12.24
CA ALA A 287 -31.84 33.43 -11.53
C ALA A 287 -31.84 31.99 -12.05
N HIS A 288 -30.76 31.56 -12.71
CA HIS A 288 -30.56 30.14 -12.98
C HIS A 288 -30.57 29.44 -11.61
N ASP A 289 -31.71 28.85 -11.26
CA ASP A 289 -31.87 27.98 -10.11
C ASP A 289 -31.01 26.76 -10.43
N LEU A 290 -29.73 26.84 -10.07
CA LEU A 290 -28.80 25.71 -10.16
C LEU A 290 -29.48 24.58 -9.41
N ASP A 291 -29.77 23.46 -10.06
CA ASP A 291 -30.40 22.32 -9.41
C ASP A 291 -29.42 21.72 -8.37
N ILE A 292 -29.40 22.32 -7.17
CA ILE A 292 -28.53 21.95 -6.06
C ILE A 292 -28.85 20.51 -5.61
N GLN A 293 -30.07 20.04 -5.87
CA GLN A 293 -30.46 18.66 -5.58
C GLN A 293 -29.72 17.66 -6.47
N ALA A 294 -29.32 18.03 -7.69
CA ALA A 294 -28.50 17.18 -8.55
C ALA A 294 -27.06 16.97 -8.02
N LEU A 295 -26.60 17.79 -7.08
CA LEU A 295 -25.28 17.66 -6.44
C LEU A 295 -25.27 16.65 -5.27
N VAL A 296 -26.45 16.21 -4.83
CA VAL A 296 -26.67 15.25 -3.75
C VAL A 296 -27.55 14.13 -4.28
N ASP A 297 -26.95 12.98 -4.57
CA ASP A 297 -27.74 11.81 -4.89
C ASP A 297 -28.32 11.21 -3.59
N LYS A 298 -29.63 11.34 -3.43
CA LYS A 298 -30.35 10.85 -2.25
C LYS A 298 -30.24 9.34 -2.08
N ALA A 299 -30.08 8.58 -3.17
CA ALA A 299 -29.91 7.13 -3.10
C ALA A 299 -28.53 6.74 -2.56
N SER A 300 -27.51 7.58 -2.75
CA SER A 300 -26.15 7.37 -2.25
C SER A 300 -25.87 7.97 -0.88
N LEU A 301 -26.85 8.61 -0.23
CA LEU A 301 -26.70 9.13 1.13
C LEU A 301 -26.37 8.01 2.12
N GLY A 302 -25.54 8.36 3.09
CA GLY A 302 -25.21 7.57 4.27
C GLY A 302 -26.38 7.36 5.23
N THR A 303 -26.10 6.69 6.33
CA THR A 303 -27.05 6.48 7.43
C THR A 303 -26.69 7.38 8.62
N ARG A 304 -27.68 7.67 9.47
CA ARG A 304 -27.42 8.29 10.78
C ARG A 304 -27.53 7.24 11.87
N THR A 305 -26.53 7.20 12.75
CA THR A 305 -26.54 6.32 13.92
C THR A 305 -27.52 6.83 14.98
N GLN A 306 -27.78 6.02 16.00
CA GLN A 306 -28.62 6.41 17.13
C GLN A 306 -28.07 7.64 17.87
N ASP A 307 -26.75 7.82 17.85
CA ASP A 307 -26.05 8.97 18.43
C ASP A 307 -26.11 10.23 17.53
N GLY A 308 -26.84 10.18 16.42
CA GLY A 308 -27.01 11.29 15.48
C GLY A 308 -25.83 11.50 14.52
N MET A 309 -24.84 10.60 14.51
CA MET A 309 -23.66 10.69 13.64
C MET A 309 -23.98 10.26 12.22
N TYR A 310 -23.50 11.01 11.23
CA TYR A 310 -23.64 10.66 9.83
C TYR A 310 -22.47 9.78 9.38
N GLU A 311 -22.79 8.53 9.06
CA GLU A 311 -21.88 7.54 8.53
C GLU A 311 -22.10 7.39 7.02
N VAL A 312 -21.02 7.46 6.24
CA VAL A 312 -21.10 7.17 4.81
C VAL A 312 -21.42 5.69 4.61
N LYS A 313 -22.10 5.37 3.51
CA LYS A 313 -22.35 3.98 3.12
C LYS A 313 -21.05 3.20 2.96
N ASP A 314 -21.11 1.91 3.25
CA ASP A 314 -20.05 0.98 2.90
C ASP A 314 -20.05 0.76 1.38
N TRP A 315 -18.86 0.58 0.80
CA TRP A 315 -18.78 0.05 -0.56
C TRP A 315 -19.12 -1.44 -0.53
N GLU A 316 -20.11 -1.83 -1.32
CA GLU A 316 -20.58 -3.22 -1.45
C GLU A 316 -20.17 -3.79 -2.81
N PHE A 317 -19.72 -5.04 -2.80
CA PHE A 317 -19.43 -5.78 -4.03
C PHE A 317 -20.70 -6.47 -4.53
N GLY A 318 -21.30 -5.93 -5.59
CA GLY A 318 -22.51 -6.50 -6.18
C GLY A 318 -22.22 -7.75 -7.01
N LYS A 319 -22.58 -8.93 -6.51
CA LYS A 319 -23.05 -10.00 -7.42
C LYS A 319 -24.53 -9.71 -7.67
N GLY A 320 -24.93 -9.59 -8.93
CA GLY A 320 -26.24 -9.10 -9.34
C GLY A 320 -27.41 -9.64 -8.52
N GLY A 321 -28.32 -8.73 -8.15
CA GLY A 321 -29.72 -8.97 -7.76
C GLY A 321 -30.01 -10.27 -7.00
N GLY A 322 -29.86 -10.23 -5.68
CA GLY A 322 -30.34 -11.29 -4.81
C GLY A 322 -30.07 -10.90 -3.37
N ASN A 323 -31.15 -10.74 -2.61
CA ASN A 323 -31.19 -10.42 -1.19
C ASN A 323 -30.63 -11.59 -0.34
N ASP A 324 -29.39 -12.02 -0.57
CA ASP A 324 -28.68 -12.93 0.32
C ASP A 324 -27.98 -12.07 1.36
N SER A 325 -28.56 -12.05 2.55
CA SER A 325 -27.95 -11.40 3.70
C SER A 325 -26.60 -12.08 3.97
N THR A 326 -25.65 -11.36 4.53
CA THR A 326 -24.29 -11.84 4.80
C THR A 326 -24.26 -13.16 5.60
N ASP A 327 -25.34 -13.48 6.31
CA ASP A 327 -25.60 -14.74 7.02
C ASP A 327 -25.84 -15.95 6.10
N ASP A 328 -26.34 -15.77 4.87
CA ASP A 328 -26.63 -16.86 3.91
C ASP A 328 -25.36 -17.47 3.30
N VAL A 329 -24.28 -16.68 3.19
CA VAL A 329 -22.99 -17.16 2.69
C VAL A 329 -22.27 -17.97 3.76
N ILE A 330 -22.35 -17.55 5.02
CA ILE A 330 -21.79 -18.27 6.18
C ILE A 330 -22.59 -19.56 6.42
N SER A 331 -23.92 -19.51 6.33
CA SER A 331 -24.76 -20.70 6.49
C SER A 331 -24.70 -21.64 5.28
N ARG A 332 -24.48 -21.19 4.04
CA ARG A 332 -24.13 -22.09 2.91
C ARG A 332 -22.76 -22.73 3.04
N ALA A 333 -21.78 -22.03 3.60
CA ALA A 333 -20.46 -22.60 3.92
C ALA A 333 -20.52 -23.62 5.06
N LEU A 334 -21.48 -23.49 5.97
CA LEU A 334 -21.74 -24.45 7.06
C LEU A 334 -22.63 -25.63 6.61
N ASN A 335 -23.60 -25.40 5.72
CA ASN A 335 -24.59 -26.39 5.27
C ASN A 335 -24.15 -27.25 4.08
N THR A 336 -23.04 -26.94 3.41
CA THR A 336 -22.45 -27.83 2.38
C THR A 336 -21.83 -29.12 2.95
N SER A 337 -21.99 -29.36 4.25
CA SER A 337 -21.57 -30.57 4.94
C SER A 337 -22.67 -31.64 5.09
N ASN A 338 -23.91 -31.40 4.63
CA ASN A 338 -25.02 -32.32 4.90
C ASN A 338 -26.06 -32.44 3.75
N SER A 339 -25.70 -33.11 2.65
CA SER A 339 -26.69 -33.82 1.81
C SER A 339 -26.04 -34.87 0.89
N LYS A 340 -26.13 -36.15 1.28
CA LYS A 340 -26.17 -37.34 0.40
C LYS A 340 -27.67 -37.66 0.17
N SER A 341 -28.19 -38.29 -0.88
CA SER A 341 -27.73 -38.95 -2.11
C SER A 341 -28.97 -39.60 -2.77
N THR A 342 -29.00 -39.79 -4.08
CA THR A 342 -29.56 -41.01 -4.73
C THR A 342 -28.87 -41.23 -6.09
N PRO A 343 -28.25 -42.41 -6.34
CA PRO A 343 -27.66 -42.75 -7.64
C PRO A 343 -28.52 -43.73 -8.44
N ALA A 344 -28.50 -43.61 -9.77
CA ALA A 344 -28.88 -44.67 -10.70
C ALA A 344 -27.62 -45.25 -11.34
N ALA A 345 -27.60 -46.58 -11.46
CA ALA A 345 -26.43 -47.41 -11.77
C ALA A 345 -26.10 -47.48 -13.27
N SER A 346 -24.80 -47.64 -13.60
CA SER A 346 -24.32 -48.80 -14.37
C SER A 346 -22.78 -48.88 -14.46
N THR A 347 -22.29 -50.08 -14.09
CA THR A 347 -21.17 -50.83 -14.68
C THR A 347 -19.76 -50.24 -14.78
N GLY A 348 -18.86 -50.82 -13.95
CA GLY A 348 -17.58 -51.35 -14.45
C GLY A 348 -16.31 -50.55 -14.16
N SER A 349 -15.69 -50.79 -12.99
CA SER A 349 -14.23 -50.99 -12.84
C SER A 349 -13.87 -51.09 -11.35
N LEU A 350 -13.54 -52.31 -10.91
CA LEU A 350 -13.01 -52.60 -9.57
C LEU A 350 -11.56 -52.09 -9.37
N GLY A 351 -11.02 -51.25 -10.27
CA GLY A 351 -9.72 -50.58 -10.13
C GLY A 351 -9.79 -49.16 -9.55
N ALA A 352 -10.96 -48.51 -9.59
CA ALA A 352 -11.12 -47.10 -9.19
C ALA A 352 -11.40 -46.90 -7.69
N LEU A 353 -11.83 -47.95 -6.98
CA LEU A 353 -12.17 -47.86 -5.54
C LEU A 353 -10.92 -47.88 -4.64
N GLY A 354 -9.82 -48.51 -5.07
CA GLY A 354 -8.55 -48.52 -4.32
C GLY A 354 -7.85 -47.16 -4.30
N SER A 355 -7.94 -46.38 -5.39
CA SER A 355 -7.32 -45.05 -5.47
C SER A 355 -8.12 -43.96 -4.73
N LEU A 356 -9.44 -44.14 -4.59
CA LEU A 356 -10.31 -43.25 -3.82
C LEU A 356 -10.21 -43.52 -2.31
N PHE A 357 -10.05 -44.78 -1.88
CA PHE A 357 -9.85 -45.11 -0.47
C PHE A 357 -8.45 -44.72 0.06
N ALA A 358 -7.43 -44.76 -0.80
CA ALA A 358 -6.09 -44.25 -0.47
C ALA A 358 -6.06 -42.71 -0.34
N ARG A 359 -6.91 -41.99 -1.08
CA ARG A 359 -7.06 -40.52 -0.98
C ARG A 359 -7.85 -40.07 0.26
N LEU A 360 -8.71 -40.94 0.81
CA LEU A 360 -9.55 -40.65 1.98
C LEU A 360 -8.81 -40.80 3.33
N THR A 361 -7.63 -41.42 3.35
CA THR A 361 -6.90 -41.73 4.59
C THR A 361 -5.53 -41.05 4.69
N GLY A 362 -5.04 -40.42 3.60
CA GLY A 362 -3.74 -39.77 3.57
C GLY A 362 -3.85 -38.25 3.71
N SER A 363 -3.46 -37.70 4.86
CA SER A 363 -3.11 -36.28 4.96
C SER A 363 -1.90 -36.02 4.04
N LYS A 364 -2.13 -35.42 2.86
CA LYS A 364 -1.04 -35.06 1.95
C LYS A 364 -0.27 -33.86 2.54
N VAL A 365 1.05 -33.97 2.60
CA VAL A 365 1.93 -32.84 2.91
C VAL A 365 2.13 -32.03 1.63
N LEU A 366 1.89 -30.73 1.68
CA LEU A 366 2.06 -29.85 0.53
C LEU A 366 3.55 -29.63 0.24
N THR A 367 3.99 -30.00 -0.96
CA THR A 367 5.33 -29.66 -1.49
C THR A 367 5.29 -28.38 -2.30
N GLU A 368 6.46 -27.81 -2.58
CA GLU A 368 6.57 -26.62 -3.42
C GLU A 368 6.13 -26.88 -4.87
N GLU A 369 6.50 -28.06 -5.41
CA GLU A 369 6.11 -28.51 -6.75
C GLU A 369 4.58 -28.63 -6.92
N ASP A 370 3.88 -29.09 -5.87
CA ASP A 370 2.42 -29.19 -5.86
C ASP A 370 1.74 -27.82 -5.89
N LEU A 371 2.37 -26.80 -5.29
CA LEU A 371 1.80 -25.46 -5.11
C LEU A 371 2.06 -24.54 -6.31
N GLN A 372 3.20 -24.67 -6.98
CA GLN A 372 3.58 -23.81 -8.11
C GLN A 372 2.48 -23.55 -9.15
N PRO A 373 1.82 -24.56 -9.75
CA PRO A 373 0.83 -24.31 -10.80
C PRO A 373 -0.39 -23.53 -10.29
N VAL A 374 -0.77 -23.75 -9.02
CA VAL A 374 -1.90 -23.06 -8.39
C VAL A 374 -1.53 -21.63 -8.05
N LEU A 375 -0.33 -21.41 -7.51
CA LEU A 375 0.16 -20.08 -7.15
C LEU A 375 0.35 -19.20 -8.38
N GLU A 376 0.87 -19.74 -9.49
CA GLU A 376 0.99 -18.98 -10.74
C GLU A 376 -0.40 -18.61 -11.30
N GLY A 377 -1.37 -19.54 -11.25
CA GLY A 377 -2.76 -19.22 -11.61
C GLY A 377 -3.37 -18.11 -10.75
N MET A 378 -3.15 -18.16 -9.43
CA MET A 378 -3.63 -17.13 -8.49
C MET A 378 -2.93 -15.79 -8.71
N LYS A 379 -1.64 -15.79 -9.01
CA LYS A 379 -0.89 -14.57 -9.35
C LYS A 379 -1.44 -13.89 -10.60
N GLN A 380 -1.69 -14.66 -11.67
CA GLN A 380 -2.31 -14.12 -12.88
C GLN A 380 -3.71 -13.57 -12.60
N HIS A 381 -4.47 -14.22 -11.71
CA HIS A 381 -5.77 -13.74 -11.26
C HIS A 381 -5.68 -12.41 -10.50
N LEU A 382 -4.75 -12.27 -9.54
CA LEU A 382 -4.51 -11.01 -8.83
C LEU A 382 -4.14 -9.89 -9.81
N MET A 383 -3.26 -10.16 -10.76
CA MET A 383 -2.88 -9.19 -11.80
C MET A 383 -4.08 -8.76 -12.66
N LYS A 384 -4.95 -9.72 -13.04
CA LYS A 384 -6.20 -9.44 -13.77
C LYS A 384 -7.15 -8.54 -12.98
N LYS A 385 -7.18 -8.67 -11.65
CA LYS A 385 -7.93 -7.80 -10.72
C LYS A 385 -7.20 -6.49 -10.41
N ASN A 386 -6.21 -6.09 -11.22
CA ASN A 386 -5.44 -4.85 -11.10
C ASN A 386 -4.53 -4.77 -9.86
N VAL A 387 -4.06 -5.91 -9.35
CA VAL A 387 -2.94 -5.93 -8.38
C VAL A 387 -1.62 -5.74 -9.13
N ALA A 388 -0.74 -4.89 -8.60
CA ALA A 388 0.58 -4.68 -9.17
C ALA A 388 1.38 -5.99 -9.20
N LYS A 389 2.11 -6.24 -10.30
CA LYS A 389 2.80 -7.53 -10.54
C LYS A 389 3.72 -7.92 -9.38
N GLU A 390 4.59 -7.00 -8.96
CA GLU A 390 5.54 -7.23 -7.86
C GLU A 390 4.81 -7.58 -6.55
N ILE A 391 3.64 -6.99 -6.31
CA ILE A 391 2.84 -7.27 -5.12
C ILE A 391 2.15 -8.62 -5.23
N ALA A 392 1.62 -8.96 -6.41
CA ALA A 392 1.05 -10.29 -6.67
C ALA A 392 2.10 -11.39 -6.49
N ASP A 393 3.32 -11.18 -6.99
CA ASP A 393 4.48 -12.07 -6.78
C ASP A 393 4.74 -12.27 -5.29
N LYS A 394 4.97 -11.19 -4.54
CA LYS A 394 5.27 -11.24 -3.09
C LYS A 394 4.15 -11.88 -2.27
N VAL A 395 2.89 -11.60 -2.61
CA VAL A 395 1.73 -12.17 -1.90
C VAL A 395 1.64 -13.68 -2.16
N CYS A 396 1.80 -14.12 -3.40
CA CYS A 396 1.77 -15.55 -3.75
C CYS A 396 2.97 -16.31 -3.19
N GLU A 397 4.16 -15.73 -3.20
CA GLU A 397 5.37 -16.29 -2.57
C GLU A 397 5.16 -16.50 -1.07
N GLY A 398 4.71 -15.47 -0.34
CA GLY A 398 4.43 -15.59 1.09
C GLY A 398 3.31 -16.58 1.42
N VAL A 399 2.32 -16.76 0.54
CA VAL A 399 1.30 -17.81 0.67
C VAL A 399 1.90 -19.21 0.44
N GLY A 400 2.75 -19.35 -0.59
CA GLY A 400 3.46 -20.58 -0.90
C GLY A 400 4.33 -21.04 0.27
N GLU A 401 5.23 -20.15 0.74
CA GLU A 401 6.08 -20.40 1.90
C GLU A 401 5.26 -20.83 3.12
N GLY A 402 4.14 -20.16 3.41
CA GLY A 402 3.26 -20.48 4.54
C GLY A 402 2.53 -21.83 4.43
N LEU A 403 2.39 -22.38 3.23
CA LEU A 403 1.69 -23.63 2.95
C LEU A 403 2.64 -24.83 2.78
N VAL A 404 3.89 -24.61 2.37
CA VAL A 404 4.88 -25.71 2.25
C VAL A 404 5.04 -26.42 3.60
N GLY A 405 4.92 -27.75 3.56
CA GLY A 405 5.00 -28.62 4.74
C GLY A 405 3.68 -28.75 5.52
N LYS A 406 2.65 -27.92 5.26
CA LYS A 406 1.35 -28.08 5.93
C LYS A 406 0.63 -29.34 5.44
N LYS A 407 0.01 -30.05 6.38
CA LYS A 407 -0.87 -31.20 6.10
C LYS A 407 -2.26 -30.68 5.78
N ILE A 408 -2.78 -31.00 4.60
CA ILE A 408 -4.18 -30.71 4.25
C ILE A 408 -5.10 -31.82 4.77
N GLY A 409 -6.29 -31.43 5.23
CA GLY A 409 -7.32 -32.38 5.64
C GLY A 409 -7.78 -33.21 4.44
N GLY A 410 -8.15 -34.48 4.66
CA GLY A 410 -8.44 -35.45 3.58
C GLY A 410 -9.58 -35.06 2.62
N LEU A 411 -10.36 -34.03 2.94
CA LEU A 411 -11.45 -33.51 2.10
C LEU A 411 -11.14 -32.14 1.45
N GLN A 412 -10.02 -31.49 1.80
CA GLN A 412 -9.67 -30.17 1.28
C GLN A 412 -8.78 -30.29 0.04
N THR A 413 -9.12 -29.57 -1.02
CA THR A 413 -8.28 -29.51 -2.23
C THR A 413 -7.12 -28.51 -2.05
N ILE A 414 -6.03 -28.69 -2.80
CA ILE A 414 -4.90 -27.75 -2.81
C ILE A 414 -5.38 -26.34 -3.19
N ASN A 415 -6.24 -26.23 -4.22
CA ASN A 415 -6.83 -24.95 -4.63
C ASN A 415 -7.61 -24.27 -3.50
N ALA A 416 -8.42 -25.03 -2.75
CA ALA A 416 -9.17 -24.49 -1.62
C ALA A 416 -8.26 -24.04 -0.48
N ALA A 417 -7.19 -24.80 -0.20
CA ALA A 417 -6.18 -24.43 0.79
C ALA A 417 -5.43 -23.14 0.40
N VAL A 418 -4.99 -23.03 -0.85
CA VAL A 418 -4.32 -21.83 -1.39
C VAL A 418 -5.26 -20.63 -1.39
N ARG A 419 -6.51 -20.79 -1.84
CA ARG A 419 -7.51 -19.72 -1.86
C ARG A 419 -7.81 -19.21 -0.45
N LEU A 420 -7.93 -20.10 0.54
CA LEU A 420 -8.13 -19.72 1.94
C LEU A 420 -6.91 -18.98 2.51
N ALA A 421 -5.71 -19.50 2.28
CA ALA A 421 -4.47 -18.86 2.73
C ALA A 421 -4.27 -17.48 2.08
N LEU A 422 -4.58 -17.36 0.79
CA LEU A 422 -4.57 -16.09 0.07
C LEU A 422 -5.59 -15.12 0.66
N SER A 423 -6.84 -15.55 0.90
CA SER A 423 -7.87 -14.74 1.55
C SER A 423 -7.41 -14.18 2.90
N ASN A 424 -6.79 -15.02 3.73
CA ASN A 424 -6.25 -14.62 5.02
C ASN A 424 -5.10 -13.61 4.86
N SER A 425 -4.21 -13.83 3.89
CA SER A 425 -3.10 -12.91 3.59
C SER A 425 -3.62 -11.54 3.14
N LEU A 426 -4.56 -11.52 2.19
CA LEU A 426 -5.20 -10.30 1.68
C LEU A 426 -5.92 -9.55 2.80
N THR A 427 -6.70 -10.26 3.62
CA THR A 427 -7.41 -9.67 4.77
C THR A 427 -6.42 -9.03 5.74
N ARG A 428 -5.33 -9.70 6.06
CA ARG A 428 -4.27 -9.18 6.94
C ARG A 428 -3.60 -7.93 6.36
N ILE A 429 -3.31 -7.91 5.06
CA ILE A 429 -2.66 -6.77 4.40
C ILE A 429 -3.57 -5.54 4.37
N LEU A 430 -4.85 -5.75 4.04
CA LEU A 430 -5.86 -4.70 3.91
C LEU A 430 -6.41 -4.23 5.27
N THR A 431 -6.26 -5.02 6.33
CA THR A 431 -6.69 -4.63 7.67
C THR A 431 -5.80 -3.52 8.20
N PRO A 432 -6.35 -2.34 8.51
CA PRO A 432 -5.56 -1.21 8.93
C PRO A 432 -5.02 -1.41 10.35
N LYS A 433 -3.74 -1.06 10.56
CA LYS A 433 -3.09 -1.08 11.89
C LYS A 433 -3.45 0.11 12.75
N THR A 434 -3.82 1.21 12.12
CA THR A 434 -4.19 2.47 12.75
C THR A 434 -5.68 2.71 12.57
N SER A 435 -6.31 3.37 13.54
CA SER A 435 -7.72 3.72 13.44
C SER A 435 -7.99 4.55 12.17
N THR A 436 -9.03 4.17 11.44
CA THR A 436 -9.60 4.92 10.31
C THR A 436 -10.64 5.94 10.74
N ASP A 437 -10.99 5.98 12.03
CA ASP A 437 -12.01 6.88 12.57
C ASP A 437 -11.48 8.32 12.70
N LEU A 438 -11.70 9.09 11.63
CA LEU A 438 -11.38 10.50 11.60
C LEU A 438 -12.24 11.33 12.55
N LEU A 439 -13.51 10.98 12.78
CA LEU A 439 -14.40 11.75 13.66
C LEU A 439 -13.95 11.63 15.11
N LEU A 440 -13.61 10.42 15.55
CA LEU A 440 -13.03 10.20 16.87
C LEU A 440 -11.71 10.96 17.02
N SER A 441 -10.84 10.91 16.01
CA SER A 441 -9.57 11.64 16.04
C SER A 441 -9.76 13.16 16.16
N ILE A 442 -10.69 13.72 15.38
CA ILE A 442 -11.09 15.13 15.43
C ILE A 442 -11.61 15.48 16.82
N ARG A 443 -12.60 14.73 17.33
CA ARG A 443 -13.20 14.95 18.66
C ARG A 443 -12.19 14.85 19.78
N THR A 444 -11.30 13.86 19.72
CA THR A 444 -10.26 13.66 20.73
C THR A 444 -9.35 14.88 20.80
N LYS A 445 -8.88 15.37 19.64
CA LYS A 445 -8.09 16.62 19.59
C LYS A 445 -8.91 17.80 20.10
N LEU A 446 -10.14 17.94 19.61
CA LEU A 446 -11.02 19.05 19.94
C LEU A 446 -11.55 19.03 21.37
N ASN A 447 -11.46 17.93 22.12
CA ASN A 447 -11.89 17.84 23.51
C ASN A 447 -10.71 17.67 24.48
N SER A 448 -9.50 17.49 23.97
CA SER A 448 -8.30 17.33 24.80
C SER A 448 -8.12 18.52 25.77
N PRO A 449 -7.84 18.26 27.06
CA PRO A 449 -7.63 19.32 28.03
C PRO A 449 -6.36 20.09 27.69
N LEU A 450 -6.46 21.42 27.64
CA LEU A 450 -5.34 22.31 27.35
C LEU A 450 -5.08 23.21 28.57
N PRO A 451 -3.83 23.59 28.85
CA PRO A 451 -3.53 24.64 29.82
C PRO A 451 -4.28 25.92 29.48
N SER A 452 -4.70 26.69 30.47
CA SER A 452 -5.44 27.95 30.28
C SER A 452 -4.71 29.00 29.42
N THR A 453 -3.40 28.85 29.24
CA THR A 453 -2.53 29.70 28.40
C THR A 453 -2.51 29.31 26.92
N GLN A 454 -3.08 28.16 26.55
CA GLN A 454 -3.08 27.65 25.18
C GLN A 454 -4.49 27.64 24.60
N GLN A 455 -4.61 28.22 23.41
CA GLN A 455 -5.82 28.08 22.59
C GLN A 455 -5.76 26.80 21.78
N ARG A 456 -6.93 26.17 21.63
CA ARG A 456 -7.10 24.94 20.87
C ARG A 456 -6.87 25.17 19.38
N LEU A 457 -6.07 24.30 18.77
CA LEU A 457 -5.85 24.32 17.32
C LEU A 457 -6.90 23.46 16.61
N PRO A 458 -7.35 23.87 15.40
CA PRO A 458 -8.24 23.06 14.59
C PRO A 458 -7.57 21.75 14.15
N TYR A 459 -8.37 20.76 13.75
CA TYR A 459 -7.86 19.53 13.15
C TYR A 459 -7.54 19.76 11.68
N SER A 460 -6.30 19.54 11.26
CA SER A 460 -5.80 19.88 9.94
C SER A 460 -5.55 18.63 9.09
N ILE A 461 -6.11 18.58 7.89
CA ILE A 461 -5.99 17.45 6.96
C ILE A 461 -5.41 17.96 5.65
N THR A 462 -4.26 17.42 5.24
CA THR A 462 -3.60 17.77 3.97
C THR A 462 -3.84 16.71 2.93
N PHE A 463 -4.34 17.10 1.76
CA PHE A 463 -4.58 16.22 0.63
C PHE A 463 -3.42 16.34 -0.37
N VAL A 464 -2.74 15.22 -0.63
CA VAL A 464 -1.57 15.15 -1.53
C VAL A 464 -1.77 14.08 -2.59
N GLY A 465 -1.05 14.15 -3.70
CA GLY A 465 -1.12 13.14 -4.77
C GLY A 465 -0.83 13.71 -6.14
N VAL A 466 -0.82 12.83 -7.15
CA VAL A 466 -0.47 13.19 -8.53
C VAL A 466 -1.55 14.05 -9.22
N ASN A 467 -1.29 14.44 -10.46
CA ASN A 467 -2.21 15.27 -11.24
C ASN A 467 -3.49 14.50 -11.62
N GLY A 468 -4.65 15.17 -11.60
CA GLY A 468 -5.89 14.60 -12.16
C GLY A 468 -6.56 13.46 -11.38
N VAL A 469 -6.03 13.07 -10.21
CA VAL A 469 -6.60 12.01 -9.36
C VAL A 469 -7.87 12.41 -8.59
N GLY A 470 -8.26 13.69 -8.61
CA GLY A 470 -9.50 14.17 -7.95
C GLY A 470 -9.34 14.66 -6.51
N LYS A 471 -8.20 15.28 -6.16
CA LYS A 471 -7.93 15.89 -4.83
C LYS A 471 -9.01 16.88 -4.40
N SER A 472 -9.19 17.98 -5.13
CA SER A 472 -10.15 19.05 -4.81
C SER A 472 -11.60 18.55 -4.72
N THR A 473 -12.00 17.63 -5.61
CA THR A 473 -13.35 17.05 -5.61
C THR A 473 -13.59 16.20 -4.36
N ASN A 474 -12.69 15.26 -4.04
CA ASN A 474 -12.88 14.39 -2.88
C ASN A 474 -12.66 15.11 -1.54
N LEU A 475 -11.81 16.15 -1.51
CA LEU A 475 -11.73 17.09 -0.39
C LEU A 475 -13.10 17.71 -0.12
N SER A 476 -13.82 18.12 -1.17
CA SER A 476 -15.17 18.71 -1.04
C SER A 476 -16.22 17.69 -0.58
N LYS A 477 -16.08 16.40 -0.95
CA LYS A 477 -16.90 15.32 -0.39
C LYS A 477 -16.64 15.09 1.10
N VAL A 478 -15.37 15.12 1.50
CA VAL A 478 -14.98 15.04 2.92
C VAL A 478 -15.51 16.26 3.68
N ALA A 479 -15.47 17.46 3.09
CA ALA A 479 -16.07 18.66 3.66
C ALA A 479 -17.58 18.48 3.88
N PHE A 480 -18.31 18.00 2.86
CA PHE A 480 -19.73 17.66 2.98
C PHE A 480 -20.00 16.70 4.14
N TRP A 481 -19.25 15.59 4.22
CA TRP A 481 -19.38 14.61 5.29
C TRP A 481 -19.10 15.20 6.69
N LEU A 482 -18.11 16.08 6.83
CA LEU A 482 -17.81 16.77 8.10
C LEU A 482 -18.94 17.74 8.50
N ILE A 483 -19.48 18.50 7.54
CA ILE A 483 -20.60 19.43 7.76
C ILE A 483 -21.86 18.66 8.17
N GLN A 484 -22.13 17.50 7.56
CA GLN A 484 -23.24 16.62 7.96
C GLN A 484 -23.10 16.11 9.41
N ASN A 485 -21.88 16.04 9.92
CA ASN A 485 -21.56 15.72 11.30
C ASN A 485 -21.46 16.96 12.22
N GLY A 486 -21.93 18.12 11.77
CA GLY A 486 -22.04 19.35 12.55
C GLY A 486 -20.72 20.09 12.77
N LEU A 487 -19.66 19.76 12.04
CA LEU A 487 -18.35 20.40 12.17
C LEU A 487 -18.23 21.65 11.29
N ARG A 488 -17.51 22.65 11.79
CA ARG A 488 -17.15 23.87 11.04
C ARG A 488 -15.86 23.63 10.27
N VAL A 489 -15.91 23.78 8.95
CA VAL A 489 -14.84 23.39 8.03
C VAL A 489 -14.29 24.61 7.30
N LEU A 490 -12.99 24.85 7.41
CA LEU A 490 -12.28 25.79 6.56
C LEU A 490 -11.54 25.03 5.45
N ILE A 491 -11.77 25.40 4.19
CA ILE A 491 -11.03 24.86 3.05
C ILE A 491 -9.90 25.85 2.72
N ALA A 492 -8.65 25.40 2.75
CA ALA A 492 -7.48 26.21 2.41
C ALA A 492 -7.02 25.91 0.98
N ALA A 493 -7.15 26.89 0.09
CA ALA A 493 -6.74 26.79 -1.31
C ALA A 493 -5.22 26.97 -1.47
N CYS A 494 -4.47 25.88 -1.35
CA CYS A 494 -3.01 25.87 -1.50
C CYS A 494 -2.54 25.34 -2.87
N ASP A 495 -3.45 25.03 -3.81
CA ASP A 495 -3.13 24.85 -5.24
C ASP A 495 -3.02 26.23 -5.92
N THR A 496 -1.83 26.84 -5.78
CA THR A 496 -1.52 28.17 -6.36
C THR A 496 -0.89 28.10 -7.76
N PHE A 497 -0.78 26.90 -8.34
CA PHE A 497 -0.08 26.64 -9.59
C PHE A 497 -1.02 26.39 -10.76
N ARG A 498 -2.08 25.60 -10.56
CA ARG A 498 -3.01 25.23 -11.64
C ARG A 498 -4.06 26.32 -11.85
N SER A 499 -4.22 26.78 -13.08
CA SER A 499 -5.27 27.73 -13.45
C SER A 499 -6.68 27.20 -13.13
N GLY A 500 -7.52 28.03 -12.52
CA GLY A 500 -8.90 27.68 -12.16
C GLY A 500 -9.02 26.82 -10.89
N ALA A 501 -7.92 26.49 -10.19
CA ALA A 501 -7.97 25.68 -8.98
C ALA A 501 -8.68 26.39 -7.82
N VAL A 502 -8.45 27.70 -7.67
CA VAL A 502 -9.10 28.52 -6.64
C VAL A 502 -10.59 28.68 -6.95
N GLU A 503 -10.94 28.99 -8.21
CA GLU A 503 -12.33 29.07 -8.68
C GLU A 503 -13.08 27.74 -8.49
N GLN A 504 -12.41 26.61 -8.76
CA GLN A 504 -12.99 25.28 -8.54
C GLN A 504 -13.41 25.09 -7.07
N LEU A 505 -12.53 25.43 -6.12
CA LEU A 505 -12.85 25.35 -4.70
C LEU A 505 -13.91 26.38 -4.29
N ARG A 506 -13.91 27.58 -4.88
CA ARG A 506 -14.94 28.61 -4.64
C ARG A 506 -16.34 28.10 -5.01
N VAL A 507 -16.47 27.43 -6.15
CA VAL A 507 -17.73 26.79 -6.56
C VAL A 507 -18.13 25.70 -5.58
N HIS A 508 -17.20 24.85 -5.15
CA HIS A 508 -17.50 23.82 -4.14
C HIS A 508 -17.98 24.41 -2.82
N VAL A 509 -17.30 25.43 -2.30
CA VAL A 509 -17.66 26.12 -1.05
C VAL A 509 -19.02 26.79 -1.19
N ARG A 510 -19.28 27.49 -2.29
CA ARG A 510 -20.60 28.07 -2.59
C ARG A 510 -21.69 26.99 -2.54
N ASN A 511 -21.49 25.88 -3.23
CA ASN A 511 -22.46 24.77 -3.28
C ASN A 511 -22.67 24.13 -1.90
N LEU A 512 -21.60 23.90 -1.14
CA LEU A 512 -21.66 23.32 0.20
C LEU A 512 -22.37 24.27 1.18
N SER A 513 -22.13 25.58 1.09
CA SER A 513 -22.84 26.59 1.88
C SER A 513 -24.33 26.63 1.59
N MET A 514 -24.74 26.40 0.33
CA MET A 514 -26.15 26.33 -0.06
C MET A 514 -26.82 25.01 0.35
N LEU A 515 -26.06 23.92 0.46
CA LEU A 515 -26.54 22.61 0.89
C LEU A 515 -26.74 22.48 2.41
N GLY A 516 -26.18 23.41 3.20
CA GLY A 516 -26.35 23.42 4.65
C GLY A 516 -27.65 24.08 5.07
N MET A 517 -28.54 23.32 5.75
CA MET A 517 -29.38 23.71 6.91
C MET A 517 -30.53 22.71 7.24
N ASN A 518 -30.61 21.52 6.64
CA ASN A 518 -31.76 20.60 6.84
C ASN A 518 -31.46 19.27 7.58
N GLY A 519 -30.59 19.22 8.59
CA GLY A 519 -30.20 17.92 9.17
C GLY A 519 -29.89 17.82 10.67
N ALA A 520 -29.61 18.91 11.36
CA ALA A 520 -29.60 18.90 12.81
C ALA A 520 -30.20 20.23 13.24
N ALA A 521 -31.30 20.18 14.00
CA ALA A 521 -32.09 21.33 14.40
C ALA A 521 -31.29 22.41 15.17
N ASP A 522 -30.02 22.12 15.51
CA ASP A 522 -29.08 23.01 16.21
C ASP A 522 -27.68 23.14 15.56
N SER A 523 -27.42 22.56 14.37
CA SER A 523 -26.04 22.46 13.86
C SER A 523 -25.54 23.74 13.18
N LYS A 524 -24.60 24.42 13.86
CA LYS A 524 -23.70 25.49 13.37
C LYS A 524 -22.70 25.03 12.27
N GLY A 525 -23.10 24.12 11.38
CA GLY A 525 -22.25 23.65 10.29
C GLY A 525 -21.93 24.82 9.35
N ARG A 526 -20.68 25.23 9.31
CA ARG A 526 -20.18 26.36 8.49
C ARG A 526 -19.08 25.85 7.58
N VAL A 527 -19.07 26.31 6.34
CA VAL A 527 -17.96 26.10 5.40
C VAL A 527 -17.48 27.42 4.84
N GLU A 528 -16.16 27.57 4.73
CA GLU A 528 -15.54 28.79 4.21
C GLU A 528 -14.28 28.45 3.41
N LEU A 529 -13.94 29.34 2.46
CA LEU A 529 -12.72 29.26 1.66
C LEU A 529 -11.69 30.25 2.19
N PHE A 530 -10.49 29.76 2.50
CA PHE A 530 -9.30 30.58 2.70
C PHE A 530 -8.44 30.55 1.45
N GLU A 531 -8.28 31.69 0.80
CA GLU A 531 -7.48 31.85 -0.41
C GLU A 531 -6.60 33.10 -0.36
N ARG A 532 -5.51 33.07 -1.12
CA ARG A 532 -4.63 34.23 -1.33
C ARG A 532 -4.37 34.50 -2.82
N GLY A 533 -5.09 33.84 -3.72
CA GLY A 533 -4.83 33.88 -5.17
C GLY A 533 -3.63 33.04 -5.60
N TYR A 534 -3.24 33.19 -6.87
CA TYR A 534 -2.21 32.39 -7.54
C TYR A 534 -0.77 32.86 -7.27
N GLY A 535 0.21 31.99 -7.51
CA GLY A 535 1.65 32.32 -7.46
C GLY A 535 2.25 32.50 -6.07
N LYS A 536 1.49 32.26 -4.99
CA LYS A 536 1.94 32.39 -3.60
C LYS A 536 2.45 31.08 -3.01
N ASP A 537 3.28 31.18 -1.96
CA ASP A 537 3.82 30.01 -1.25
C ASP A 537 2.73 29.24 -0.52
N ALA A 538 2.46 28.01 -0.98
CA ALA A 538 1.47 27.10 -0.42
C ALA A 538 1.69 26.82 1.08
N ALA A 539 2.94 26.74 1.54
CA ALA A 539 3.24 26.52 2.95
C ALA A 539 2.81 27.70 3.83
N GLY A 540 2.95 28.92 3.32
CA GLY A 540 2.52 30.14 3.99
C GLY A 540 0.99 30.26 4.05
N ILE A 541 0.30 29.97 2.94
CA ILE A 541 -1.17 29.98 2.90
C ILE A 541 -1.75 28.98 3.89
N ALA A 542 -1.23 27.75 3.95
CA ALA A 542 -1.68 26.75 4.91
C ALA A 542 -1.50 27.23 6.37
N ARG A 543 -0.38 27.88 6.67
CA ARG A 543 -0.10 28.42 8.02
C ARG A 543 -1.09 29.53 8.40
N GLU A 544 -1.33 30.46 7.49
CA GLU A 544 -2.30 31.53 7.71
C GLU A 544 -3.72 30.98 7.83
N ALA A 545 -4.09 29.97 7.04
CA ALA A 545 -5.39 29.32 7.12
C ALA A 545 -5.61 28.63 8.47
N ILE A 546 -4.60 27.93 9.01
CA ILE A 546 -4.69 27.31 10.34
C ILE A 546 -4.83 28.37 11.43
N SER A 547 -4.11 29.50 11.34
CA SER A 547 -4.28 30.61 12.28
C SER A 547 -5.67 31.24 12.17
N TYR A 548 -6.12 31.51 10.95
CA TYR A 548 -7.45 32.06 10.70
C TYR A 548 -8.55 31.14 11.23
N ALA A 549 -8.43 29.83 10.99
CA ALA A 549 -9.35 28.82 11.54
C ALA A 549 -9.38 28.83 13.06
N LYS A 550 -8.22 28.93 13.69
CA LYS A 550 -8.10 29.03 15.15
C LYS A 550 -8.79 30.28 15.69
N ASP A 551 -8.60 31.43 15.04
CA ASP A 551 -9.12 32.72 15.50
C ASP A 551 -10.62 32.90 15.22
N ASN A 552 -11.18 32.14 14.26
CA ASN A 552 -12.59 32.18 13.85
C ASN A 552 -13.37 30.93 14.27
N ASP A 553 -12.83 30.16 15.21
CA ASP A 553 -13.41 28.93 15.75
C ASP A 553 -13.87 27.96 14.64
N PHE A 554 -12.97 27.56 13.73
CA PHE A 554 -13.21 26.41 12.87
C PHE A 554 -12.74 25.13 13.56
N ASP A 555 -13.45 24.03 13.34
CA ASP A 555 -13.13 22.74 13.94
C ASP A 555 -12.09 21.99 13.10
N VAL A 556 -12.19 22.11 11.77
CA VAL A 556 -11.36 21.39 10.80
C VAL A 556 -10.83 22.33 9.72
N VAL A 557 -9.57 22.14 9.32
CA VAL A 557 -8.95 22.77 8.14
C VAL A 557 -8.61 21.70 7.11
N LEU A 558 -9.17 21.80 5.91
CA LEU A 558 -8.85 20.94 4.78
C LEU A 558 -7.92 21.67 3.82
N ILE A 559 -6.70 21.18 3.66
CA ILE A 559 -5.65 21.82 2.86
C ILE A 559 -5.60 21.12 1.48
N ASP A 560 -6.06 21.82 0.44
CA ASP A 560 -5.95 21.35 -0.94
C ASP A 560 -4.58 21.72 -1.50
N THR A 561 -3.84 20.76 -2.02
CA THR A 561 -2.51 21.01 -2.60
C THR A 561 -2.51 20.75 -4.10
N ALA A 562 -1.65 21.47 -4.83
CA ALA A 562 -1.43 21.22 -6.25
C ALA A 562 -1.05 19.74 -6.52
N GLY A 563 -1.48 19.21 -7.66
CA GLY A 563 -0.95 17.92 -8.13
C GLY A 563 0.52 18.05 -8.52
N ARG A 564 1.27 16.96 -8.35
CA ARG A 564 2.69 16.91 -8.71
C ARG A 564 3.12 15.48 -9.04
N MET A 565 4.03 15.33 -10.00
CA MET A 565 4.62 14.03 -10.28
C MET A 565 5.62 13.67 -9.18
N GLN A 566 5.72 12.38 -8.87
CA GLN A 566 6.55 11.85 -7.80
C GLN A 566 8.06 12.08 -8.02
N ASP A 567 8.48 12.25 -9.28
CA ASP A 567 9.88 12.51 -9.66
C ASP A 567 10.24 14.01 -9.71
N ASN A 568 9.28 14.91 -9.48
CA ASN A 568 9.53 16.35 -9.53
C ASN A 568 10.05 16.85 -8.17
N GLU A 569 11.37 16.77 -7.98
CA GLU A 569 12.01 17.13 -6.71
C GLU A 569 11.67 18.56 -6.22
N PRO A 570 11.73 19.64 -7.04
CA PRO A 570 11.36 20.97 -6.58
C PRO A 570 9.92 21.05 -6.01
N LEU A 571 8.95 20.44 -6.68
CA LEU A 571 7.56 20.43 -6.22
C LEU A 571 7.34 19.54 -5.00
N MET A 572 8.09 18.45 -4.88
CA MET A 572 8.08 17.57 -3.71
C MET A 572 8.73 18.22 -2.49
N ARG A 573 9.81 18.98 -2.67
CA ARG A 573 10.44 19.78 -1.61
C ARG A 573 9.50 20.87 -1.11
N ALA A 574 8.78 21.54 -2.01
CA ALA A 574 7.76 22.52 -1.63
C ALA A 574 6.61 21.87 -0.84
N LEU A 575 6.18 20.66 -1.21
CA LEU A 575 5.18 19.90 -0.47
C LEU A 575 5.68 19.51 0.93
N ALA A 576 6.90 18.97 1.02
CA ALA A 576 7.50 18.59 2.29
C ALA A 576 7.72 19.80 3.22
N LYS A 577 8.06 20.98 2.66
CA LYS A 577 8.09 22.24 3.41
C LYS A 577 6.71 22.57 4.00
N LEU A 578 5.63 22.47 3.21
CA LEU A 578 4.26 22.69 3.69
C LEU A 578 3.95 21.78 4.88
N VAL A 579 4.27 20.49 4.77
CA VAL A 579 4.05 19.51 5.85
C VAL A 579 4.90 19.83 7.08
N ALA A 580 6.19 20.12 6.91
CA ALA A 580 7.12 20.35 8.02
C ALA A 580 6.79 21.63 8.81
N VAL A 581 6.39 22.69 8.12
CA VAL A 581 6.04 23.99 8.73
C VAL A 581 4.70 23.93 9.46
N ASN A 582 3.72 23.23 8.89
CA ASN A 582 2.34 23.24 9.39
C ASN A 582 1.98 22.06 10.29
N ASN A 583 2.77 20.98 10.25
CA ASN A 583 2.57 19.74 11.01
C ASN A 583 1.10 19.25 11.02
N PRO A 584 0.50 19.01 9.84
CA PRO A 584 -0.94 18.74 9.72
C PRO A 584 -1.36 17.46 10.45
N ASP A 585 -2.50 17.38 11.12
CA ASP A 585 -2.89 16.19 11.90
C ASP A 585 -2.98 14.90 11.07
N LYS A 586 -3.42 15.02 9.80
CA LYS A 586 -3.42 13.91 8.84
C LYS A 586 -2.92 14.33 7.47
N ILE A 587 -2.11 13.47 6.87
CA ILE A 587 -1.69 13.57 5.47
C ILE A 587 -2.36 12.43 4.70
N LEU A 588 -3.34 12.78 3.88
CA LEU A 588 -4.08 11.83 3.04
C LEU A 588 -3.54 11.85 1.62
N PHE A 589 -3.01 10.72 1.18
CA PHE A 589 -2.66 10.51 -0.22
C PHE A 589 -3.91 10.17 -1.03
N VAL A 590 -4.17 10.95 -2.07
CA VAL A 590 -5.26 10.72 -3.01
C VAL A 590 -4.69 10.01 -4.23
N GLY A 591 -5.11 8.76 -4.42
CA GLY A 591 -4.76 7.94 -5.58
C GLY A 591 -6.02 7.52 -6.33
N GLU A 592 -5.90 7.11 -7.59
CA GLU A 592 -7.04 6.60 -8.36
C GLU A 592 -7.00 5.07 -8.47
N ALA A 593 -8.17 4.43 -8.46
CA ALA A 593 -8.29 2.97 -8.53
C ALA A 593 -7.82 2.38 -9.86
N LEU A 594 -7.83 3.19 -10.93
CA LEU A 594 -7.40 2.80 -12.27
C LEU A 594 -5.88 2.57 -12.37
N VAL A 595 -5.11 3.09 -11.43
CA VAL A 595 -3.66 2.98 -11.46
C VAL A 595 -3.26 1.58 -11.01
N GLY A 596 -2.65 0.83 -11.94
CA GLY A 596 -2.06 -0.49 -11.67
C GLY A 596 -0.66 -0.37 -11.04
N ASN A 597 0.38 -0.82 -11.77
CA ASN A 597 1.76 -0.87 -11.26
C ASN A 597 2.32 0.49 -10.79
N GLU A 598 1.93 1.59 -11.44
CA GLU A 598 2.39 2.94 -11.09
C GLU A 598 1.95 3.38 -9.69
N ALA A 599 0.92 2.75 -9.09
CA ALA A 599 0.45 3.10 -7.75
C ALA A 599 1.54 2.86 -6.72
N VAL A 600 2.33 1.80 -6.90
CA VAL A 600 3.47 1.45 -6.04
C VAL A 600 4.55 2.53 -6.13
N ASP A 601 4.95 2.92 -7.33
CA ASP A 601 6.01 3.91 -7.56
C ASP A 601 5.61 5.30 -7.04
N GLN A 602 4.41 5.77 -7.41
CA GLN A 602 3.87 7.05 -6.96
C GLN A 602 3.87 7.13 -5.45
N LEU A 603 3.29 6.12 -4.79
CA LEU A 603 3.09 6.16 -3.35
C LEU A 603 4.42 6.02 -2.58
N THR A 604 5.31 5.14 -3.02
CA THR A 604 6.64 4.95 -2.41
C THR A 604 7.46 6.22 -2.48
N LYS A 605 7.53 6.85 -3.66
CA LYS A 605 8.32 8.07 -3.86
C LYS A 605 7.69 9.27 -3.15
N PHE A 606 6.36 9.38 -3.09
CA PHE A 606 5.69 10.42 -2.31
C PHE A 606 5.99 10.29 -0.82
N ASP A 607 5.81 9.11 -0.24
CA ASP A 607 6.06 8.87 1.19
C ASP A 607 7.53 9.14 1.53
N ARG A 608 8.44 8.61 0.71
CA ARG A 608 9.88 8.82 0.86
C ARG A 608 10.25 10.31 0.80
N ALA A 609 9.80 11.02 -0.24
CA ALA A 609 10.13 12.44 -0.39
C ALA A 609 9.59 13.29 0.76
N LEU A 610 8.39 12.97 1.28
CA LEU A 610 7.85 13.61 2.47
C LEU A 610 8.74 13.38 3.69
N ARG A 611 9.16 12.13 3.93
CA ARG A 611 10.04 11.78 5.06
C ARG A 611 11.44 12.40 4.94
N ASP A 612 12.05 12.32 3.77
CA ASP A 612 13.41 12.79 3.51
C ASP A 612 13.51 14.32 3.63
N PHE A 613 12.61 15.06 2.96
CA PHE A 613 12.69 16.53 2.93
C PHE A 613 12.05 17.21 4.14
N SER A 614 11.07 16.58 4.82
CA SER A 614 10.55 17.12 6.08
C SER A 614 11.58 17.03 7.19
N SER A 615 12.40 15.96 7.20
CA SER A 615 13.48 15.78 8.15
C SER A 615 14.58 16.83 8.02
N ALA A 616 14.86 17.26 6.80
CA ALA A 616 15.84 18.31 6.50
C ALA A 616 15.37 19.72 6.88
N SER A 617 14.05 19.94 7.01
CA SER A 617 13.48 21.28 7.22
C SER A 617 13.41 21.71 8.70
N GLY A 618 13.86 20.88 9.65
CA GLY A 618 14.07 21.27 11.05
C GLY A 618 12.81 21.61 11.88
N GLY A 619 11.61 21.34 11.35
CA GLY A 619 10.32 21.64 12.01
C GLY A 619 9.80 20.50 12.90
N ALA A 620 8.69 20.77 13.61
CA ALA A 620 8.03 19.80 14.51
C ALA A 620 7.50 18.54 13.79
N GLY A 621 7.28 18.60 12.47
CA GLY A 621 6.86 17.48 11.63
C GLY A 621 8.01 16.64 11.05
N LYS A 622 9.06 16.35 11.82
CA LYS A 622 10.27 15.64 11.35
C LYS A 622 9.94 14.20 10.92
N GLY A 623 10.28 13.83 9.69
CA GLY A 623 10.15 12.46 9.19
C GLY A 623 8.70 12.00 8.98
N ARG A 624 7.77 12.95 8.80
CA ARG A 624 6.35 12.63 8.56
C ARG A 624 6.15 12.10 7.15
N GLY A 625 5.47 10.96 7.09
CA GLY A 625 5.00 10.34 5.86
C GLY A 625 3.49 10.49 5.70
N ILE A 626 2.93 9.70 4.79
CA ILE A 626 1.50 9.58 4.56
C ILE A 626 0.86 8.84 5.75
N ASP A 627 -0.30 9.32 6.22
CA ASP A 627 -1.04 8.75 7.36
C ASP A 627 -2.26 7.92 6.94
N GLY A 628 -2.64 8.01 5.66
CA GLY A 628 -3.82 7.34 5.13
C GLY A 628 -4.04 7.67 3.66
N MET A 629 -4.97 6.97 3.04
CA MET A 629 -5.25 7.08 1.61
C MET A 629 -6.73 7.34 1.33
N LEU A 630 -7.01 8.04 0.26
CA LEU A 630 -8.34 8.20 -0.33
C LEU A 630 -8.26 7.72 -1.77
N VAL A 631 -8.93 6.61 -2.09
CA VAL A 631 -8.88 6.02 -3.44
C VAL A 631 -10.08 6.50 -4.26
N THR A 632 -9.84 7.16 -5.37
CA THR A 632 -10.86 7.79 -6.22
C THR A 632 -11.15 6.97 -7.46
N LYS A 633 -12.19 7.37 -8.22
CA LYS A 633 -12.61 6.71 -9.47
C LYS A 633 -12.90 5.22 -9.27
N TRP A 634 -13.34 4.86 -8.07
CA TRP A 634 -13.61 3.48 -7.71
C TRP A 634 -14.79 2.89 -8.49
N ASP A 635 -15.70 3.76 -8.93
CA ASP A 635 -16.80 3.48 -9.86
C ASP A 635 -16.35 3.02 -11.25
N THR A 636 -15.07 3.22 -11.61
CA THR A 636 -14.56 2.92 -12.97
C THR A 636 -13.85 1.59 -13.10
N VAL A 637 -13.67 0.85 -11.99
CA VAL A 637 -12.86 -0.39 -11.97
C VAL A 637 -13.68 -1.67 -11.79
N ASP A 638 -15.00 -1.59 -11.63
CA ASP A 638 -15.89 -2.72 -11.38
C ASP A 638 -15.36 -3.65 -10.26
N ASP A 639 -14.89 -4.86 -10.62
CA ASP A 639 -14.32 -5.87 -9.74
C ASP A 639 -12.78 -5.82 -9.63
N LYS A 640 -12.12 -4.97 -10.42
CA LYS A 640 -10.65 -4.82 -10.48
C LYS A 640 -10.12 -3.88 -9.39
N VAL A 641 -10.44 -4.22 -8.15
CA VAL A 641 -10.16 -3.42 -6.96
C VAL A 641 -8.75 -3.64 -6.38
N GLY A 642 -7.88 -4.36 -7.08
CA GLY A 642 -6.54 -4.75 -6.64
C GLY A 642 -5.54 -3.60 -6.44
N ALA A 643 -5.85 -2.40 -6.95
CA ALA A 643 -5.08 -1.20 -6.66
C ALA A 643 -5.06 -0.89 -5.15
N ALA A 644 -6.17 -1.14 -4.44
CA ALA A 644 -6.25 -0.96 -2.99
C ALA A 644 -5.26 -1.86 -2.24
N LEU A 645 -5.13 -3.12 -2.66
CA LEU A 645 -4.15 -4.05 -2.09
C LEU A 645 -2.73 -3.55 -2.35
N SER A 646 -2.44 -3.09 -3.56
CA SER A 646 -1.10 -2.62 -3.95
C SER A 646 -0.68 -1.41 -3.11
N MET A 647 -1.57 -0.45 -2.93
CA MET A 647 -1.30 0.77 -2.15
C MET A 647 -1.11 0.49 -0.64
N THR A 648 -1.97 -0.37 -0.07
CA THR A 648 -1.91 -0.75 1.37
C THR A 648 -0.71 -1.63 1.71
N TYR A 649 -0.32 -2.53 0.80
CA TYR A 649 0.85 -3.38 0.96
C TYR A 649 2.14 -2.55 1.07
N VAL A 650 2.30 -1.57 0.19
CA VAL A 650 3.52 -0.73 0.12
C VAL A 650 3.66 0.19 1.32
N THR A 651 2.59 0.85 1.74
CA THR A 651 2.67 1.89 2.79
C THR A 651 2.35 1.41 4.19
N GLY A 652 1.52 0.37 4.31
CA GLY A 652 0.92 0.00 5.60
C GLY A 652 -0.10 0.98 6.13
N GLN A 653 -0.43 2.01 5.36
CA GLN A 653 -1.41 3.00 5.74
C GLN A 653 -2.82 2.54 5.35
N PRO A 654 -3.85 2.95 6.11
CA PRO A 654 -5.22 2.61 5.80
C PRO A 654 -5.75 3.35 4.57
N ILE A 655 -6.69 2.73 3.86
CA ILE A 655 -7.62 3.47 2.99
C ILE A 655 -8.76 3.98 3.86
N VAL A 656 -8.86 5.29 4.01
CA VAL A 656 -9.85 5.94 4.88
C VAL A 656 -11.21 6.05 4.18
N PHE A 657 -11.19 6.43 2.89
CA PHE A 657 -12.39 6.54 2.06
C PHE A 657 -12.12 6.07 0.63
N VAL A 658 -13.19 5.70 -0.05
CA VAL A 658 -13.20 5.54 -1.52
C VAL A 658 -14.21 6.47 -2.16
N GLY A 659 -13.82 7.12 -3.26
CA GLY A 659 -14.66 7.98 -4.07
C GLY A 659 -15.26 7.19 -5.25
N THR A 660 -16.59 7.09 -5.28
CA THR A 660 -17.35 6.23 -6.21
C THR A 660 -18.19 7.04 -7.21
N GLY A 661 -17.67 8.18 -7.68
CA GLY A 661 -18.42 9.10 -8.53
C GLY A 661 -17.98 10.55 -8.35
N GLN A 662 -18.83 11.49 -8.77
CA GLN A 662 -18.50 12.93 -8.84
C GLN A 662 -19.31 13.80 -7.88
N THR A 663 -20.44 13.31 -7.36
CA THR A 663 -21.30 14.07 -6.44
C THR A 663 -20.75 14.05 -5.02
N TYR A 664 -21.30 14.89 -4.12
CA TYR A 664 -20.83 14.94 -2.73
C TYR A 664 -21.15 13.68 -1.92
N THR A 665 -22.17 12.92 -2.35
CA THR A 665 -22.60 11.68 -1.72
C THR A 665 -21.84 10.46 -2.22
N ASP A 666 -21.00 10.60 -3.26
CA ASP A 666 -20.17 9.53 -3.82
C ASP A 666 -18.87 9.31 -3.02
N LEU A 667 -19.01 9.19 -1.70
CA LEU A 667 -17.96 8.85 -0.76
C LEU A 667 -18.41 7.60 0.02
N ARG A 668 -17.53 6.62 0.16
CA ARG A 668 -17.82 5.35 0.84
C ARG A 668 -16.70 4.95 1.78
N GLN A 669 -17.04 4.13 2.78
CA GLN A 669 -16.07 3.40 3.60
C GLN A 669 -15.70 2.07 2.92
N LEU A 670 -14.46 1.64 3.17
CA LEU A 670 -13.92 0.40 2.62
C LEU A 670 -14.05 -0.72 3.66
N ARG A 671 -14.88 -1.73 3.38
CA ARG A 671 -14.92 -2.97 4.16
C ARG A 671 -13.95 -3.98 3.58
N VAL A 672 -12.98 -4.42 4.40
CA VAL A 672 -11.94 -5.38 3.98
C VAL A 672 -12.55 -6.66 3.38
N ALA A 673 -13.58 -7.21 4.03
CA ALA A 673 -14.26 -8.42 3.56
C ALA A 673 -14.78 -8.27 2.12
N ASN A 674 -15.40 -7.14 1.80
CA ASN A 674 -15.97 -6.87 0.47
C ASN A 674 -14.87 -6.79 -0.60
N VAL A 675 -13.75 -6.14 -0.28
CA VAL A 675 -12.59 -6.04 -1.19
C VAL A 675 -11.95 -7.40 -1.42
N VAL A 676 -11.71 -8.17 -0.35
CA VAL A 676 -11.14 -9.52 -0.46
C VAL A 676 -12.06 -10.43 -1.29
N GLN A 677 -13.37 -10.36 -1.05
CA GLN A 677 -14.35 -11.10 -1.84
C GLN A 677 -14.35 -10.69 -3.31
N ALA A 678 -14.20 -9.40 -3.63
CA ALA A 678 -14.11 -8.90 -4.99
C ALA A 678 -12.82 -9.36 -5.70
N ILE A 679 -11.68 -9.26 -5.01
CA ILE A 679 -10.38 -9.73 -5.55
C ILE A 679 -10.42 -11.24 -5.80
N LEU A 680 -11.00 -12.01 -4.89
CA LEU A 680 -11.10 -13.47 -5.01
C LEU A 680 -12.33 -13.92 -5.78
N SER A 681 -13.18 -13.01 -6.28
CA SER A 681 -14.31 -13.41 -7.10
C SER A 681 -13.79 -14.06 -8.38
N ASP A 682 -14.49 -15.09 -8.84
CA ASP A 682 -14.19 -16.00 -9.96
C ASP A 682 -13.62 -17.37 -9.53
#